data_AF-A0AAD3HBB9-F1
#
_entry.id   AF-A0AAD3HBB9-F1
#
_cell.length_a   1.000
_cell.length_b   1.000
_cell.length_c   1.000
_cell.angle_alpha   90.00
_cell.angle_beta   90.00
_cell.angle_gamma   90.00
#
_symmetry.space_group_name_H-M   'P 1'
#
loop_
_entity.id
_entity.type
_entity.pdbx_description
1 polymer ?
#
loop_
_entity_poly.entity_id
_entity_poly.type
_entity_poly.pdbx_seq_one_letter_code
_entity_poly.pdbx_strand_id
1 'polypeptide(L)'
;MFRFLKQKVPGLLLLLHLLSMSLAFHTKYNIAFQFSKQIHRKNSFSPLFANFEDDSYEGERDWRSFRASLVSNERKQAKSSLPSQLSSTCSSIEEYEVISDQFIMDEYESITSKPKSQSWIYDAGQNIEPGSLLLHNPNPRNDGNDSSYRFSLNQQWLHKSIILILEHDENDPTTKSTGIILNRPTDLILQESKNDKCNQDDFDKCEHSDNVTCEKKDEDGWNVFFGGEEFGLHSSLDPKFYCLHSLETQEAMEVSDEIISGIYFCSLQDARKLQSSGFATYTDFWVFSGFQSWDQSDLKADVQNGVWHVVATDCNLVQKGKRILSSAPLERSKKNSMDRVWSIFMRLIGQHVHPCNGSLLCDRILQKWELDYLEFDVAPDFILKESTTSHFDNGKKLRVGDMIQSKAELHETFMADPQFYKSTILILQDDDEMTVGAMLNLPSSFNVELFGKGEESFIFDEDVVTLPLRYGGQLGAPIYGDKGCSEVDPLFSFHNSQALRDMNIGEPIGDDHNGIWKCSFEEISDALREGYCFIEDVAIVNGISIWYKEQLDDGSLISDLDGKYNIVSHANAEKVWKELSSLEPLNANNLDKTFEIVQKAWGIGDCRERSVNRASDLDYVQGEIFRHWCRFHLLGSIQ
;
A
#
# COMPACT_ATOMS: atom_id res chain seq x y z
N MET A 1 39.14 -1.15 29.13
CA MET A 1 37.68 -1.42 29.23
C MET A 1 36.98 -1.25 27.89
N PHE A 2 37.06 -0.09 27.21
CA PHE A 2 36.49 0.10 25.85
C PHE A 2 37.05 -0.82 24.75
N ARG A 3 38.34 -1.19 24.81
CA ARG A 3 38.92 -2.21 23.89
C ARG A 3 38.46 -3.65 24.17
N PHE A 4 37.93 -3.93 25.37
CA PHE A 4 37.51 -5.27 25.76
C PHE A 4 36.06 -5.56 25.35
N LEU A 5 35.22 -4.50 25.24
CA LEU A 5 33.83 -4.61 24.77
C LEU A 5 33.73 -4.80 23.25
N LYS A 6 34.72 -4.34 22.46
CA LYS A 6 34.69 -4.39 20.99
C LYS A 6 34.86 -5.80 20.39
N GLN A 7 35.28 -6.78 21.19
CA GLN A 7 35.70 -8.10 20.67
C GLN A 7 34.74 -9.24 21.04
N LYS A 8 33.72 -9.02 21.88
CA LYS A 8 32.84 -10.10 22.35
C LYS A 8 31.34 -9.91 22.09
N VAL A 9 30.87 -8.73 21.70
CA VAL A 9 29.44 -8.51 21.42
C VAL A 9 29.25 -7.49 20.29
N PRO A 10 29.46 -7.88 19.01
CA PRO A 10 29.25 -6.98 17.87
C PRO A 10 27.80 -6.44 17.80
N GLY A 11 26.80 -7.19 18.30
CA GLY A 11 25.39 -6.76 18.32
C GLY A 11 25.06 -5.60 19.27
N LEU A 12 25.78 -5.44 20.40
CA LEU A 12 25.45 -4.41 21.40
C LEU A 12 25.72 -2.98 20.89
N LEU A 13 26.72 -2.84 20.02
CA LEU A 13 27.07 -1.56 19.40
C LEU A 13 26.03 -1.15 18.33
N LEU A 14 25.47 -2.11 17.61
CA LEU A 14 24.38 -1.88 16.66
C LEU A 14 23.09 -1.48 17.41
N LEU A 15 22.74 -2.18 18.49
CA LEU A 15 21.57 -1.90 19.31
C LEU A 15 21.62 -0.51 19.95
N LEU A 16 22.78 -0.10 20.49
CA LEU A 16 22.99 1.24 21.03
C LEU A 16 22.91 2.33 19.95
N HIS A 17 23.34 2.02 18.72
CA HIS A 17 23.24 2.97 17.62
C HIS A 17 21.78 3.13 17.17
N LEU A 18 21.03 2.05 17.04
CA LEU A 18 19.60 2.06 16.69
C LEU A 18 18.75 2.77 17.74
N LEU A 19 18.98 2.51 19.03
CA LEU A 19 18.32 3.23 20.14
C LEU A 19 18.64 4.73 20.14
N SER A 20 19.89 5.10 19.82
CA SER A 20 20.27 6.52 19.70
C SER A 20 19.60 7.22 18.51
N MET A 21 19.39 6.50 17.39
CA MET A 21 18.71 7.04 16.22
C MET A 21 17.20 7.18 16.45
N SER A 22 16.56 6.20 17.10
CA SER A 22 15.14 6.26 17.48
C SER A 22 14.85 7.44 18.44
N LEU A 23 15.67 7.59 19.49
CA LEU A 23 15.51 8.69 20.44
C LEU A 23 15.76 10.08 19.80
N ALA A 24 16.76 10.17 18.90
CA ALA A 24 17.05 11.40 18.15
C ALA A 24 15.95 11.75 17.15
N PHE A 25 15.33 10.74 16.52
CA PHE A 25 14.21 10.91 15.60
C PHE A 25 12.96 11.42 16.35
N HIS A 26 12.63 10.81 17.48
CA HIS A 26 11.45 11.18 18.26
C HIS A 26 11.57 12.58 18.90
N THR A 27 12.78 12.95 19.35
CA THR A 27 13.04 14.28 19.94
C THR A 27 13.04 15.38 18.87
N LYS A 28 13.59 15.14 17.68
CA LYS A 28 13.55 16.11 16.57
C LYS A 28 12.13 16.33 16.05
N TYR A 29 11.32 15.27 15.96
CA TYR A 29 9.95 15.36 15.46
C TYR A 29 9.04 16.18 16.39
N ASN A 30 9.10 15.95 17.70
CA ASN A 30 8.31 16.72 18.67
C ASN A 30 8.72 18.20 18.75
N ILE A 31 10.01 18.49 18.54
CA ILE A 31 10.51 19.88 18.49
C ILE A 31 10.09 20.56 17.18
N ALA A 32 10.17 19.88 16.04
CA ALA A 32 9.74 20.42 14.75
C ALA A 32 8.23 20.75 14.74
N PHE A 33 7.40 19.87 15.32
CA PHE A 33 5.95 20.08 15.45
C PHE A 33 5.61 21.30 16.34
N GLN A 34 6.34 21.48 17.47
CA GLN A 34 6.16 22.65 18.34
C GLN A 34 6.66 23.96 17.71
N PHE A 35 7.72 23.93 16.89
CA PHE A 35 8.26 25.12 16.21
C PHE A 35 7.43 25.54 14.99
N SER A 36 6.88 24.59 14.23
CA SER A 36 5.91 24.84 13.15
C SER A 36 4.73 25.70 13.66
N LYS A 37 4.20 25.36 14.85
CA LYS A 37 3.10 26.09 15.51
C LYS A 37 3.42 27.55 15.85
N GLN A 38 4.70 27.92 15.99
CA GLN A 38 5.12 29.31 16.20
C GLN A 38 5.37 30.09 14.90
N ILE A 39 5.71 29.42 13.80
CA ILE A 39 6.04 30.06 12.52
C ILE A 39 4.77 30.43 11.75
N HIS A 40 3.72 29.62 11.79
CA HIS A 40 2.45 29.93 11.12
C HIS A 40 1.72 31.17 11.66
N ARG A 41 2.05 31.65 12.86
CA ARG A 41 1.52 32.93 13.40
C ARG A 41 2.21 34.20 12.87
N LYS A 42 3.22 34.10 12.00
CA LYS A 42 4.04 35.27 11.59
C LYS A 42 4.22 35.51 10.08
N ASN A 43 3.49 34.82 9.20
CA ASN A 43 3.53 35.13 7.77
C ASN A 43 2.53 36.24 7.39
N SER A 44 2.85 37.48 7.74
CA SER A 44 2.29 38.66 7.07
C SER A 44 2.99 38.86 5.73
N PHE A 45 2.22 38.80 4.63
CA PHE A 45 2.71 38.88 3.24
C PHE A 45 3.39 40.21 2.86
N SER A 46 4.26 40.13 1.83
CA SER A 46 5.02 41.24 1.24
C SER A 46 4.16 42.28 0.48
N PRO A 47 4.58 43.57 0.41
CA PRO A 47 3.74 44.70 0.00
C PRO A 47 3.83 45.04 -1.51
N LEU A 48 3.63 44.08 -2.42
CA LEU A 48 3.82 44.30 -3.87
C LEU A 48 2.53 44.60 -4.68
N PHE A 49 1.37 44.74 -4.03
CA PHE A 49 0.08 45.04 -4.71
C PHE A 49 -0.74 46.20 -4.09
N ALA A 50 -0.13 47.08 -3.30
CA ALA A 50 -0.84 48.05 -2.46
C ALA A 50 -1.42 49.32 -3.16
N ASN A 51 -1.70 49.31 -4.48
CA ASN A 51 -2.16 50.52 -5.19
C ASN A 51 -3.46 50.32 -5.99
N PHE A 52 -4.52 49.82 -5.34
CA PHE A 52 -5.89 50.05 -5.77
C PHE A 52 -6.69 50.55 -4.57
N GLU A 53 -6.76 51.87 -4.43
CA GLU A 53 -7.63 52.55 -3.46
C GLU A 53 -9.07 52.55 -4.00
N ASP A 54 -9.86 51.55 -3.60
CA ASP A 54 -11.32 51.61 -3.64
C ASP A 54 -11.86 51.19 -2.27
N ASP A 55 -12.46 52.15 -1.55
CA ASP A 55 -12.73 52.15 -0.10
C ASP A 55 -13.89 51.23 0.35
N SER A 56 -14.24 50.20 -0.41
CA SER A 56 -15.07 49.10 0.10
C SER A 56 -14.17 47.99 0.61
N TYR A 57 -13.79 48.06 1.88
CA TYR A 57 -13.12 47.00 2.65
C TYR A 57 -14.02 45.75 2.74
N GLU A 58 -14.21 45.06 1.61
CA GLU A 58 -14.55 43.65 1.62
C GLU A 58 -13.27 42.91 2.05
N GLY A 59 -13.29 42.39 3.29
CA GLY A 59 -12.15 41.73 3.92
C GLY A 59 -11.47 40.73 3.00
N GLU A 60 -10.14 40.64 3.16
CA GLU A 60 -9.20 39.73 2.48
C GLU A 60 -9.89 38.59 1.76
N ARG A 61 -10.33 38.83 0.52
CA ARG A 61 -11.01 37.80 -0.25
C ARG A 61 -10.01 36.66 -0.43
N ASP A 62 -10.41 35.46 -0.03
CA ASP A 62 -9.70 34.22 -0.31
C ASP A 62 -9.21 34.25 -1.77
N TRP A 63 -7.88 34.23 -1.93
CA TRP A 63 -7.26 34.41 -3.23
C TRP A 63 -7.63 33.24 -4.17
N ARG A 64 -7.99 32.06 -3.64
CA ARG A 64 -8.47 30.93 -4.44
C ARG A 64 -9.82 31.23 -5.07
N SER A 65 -10.73 31.84 -4.30
CA SER A 65 -12.02 32.33 -4.81
C SER A 65 -11.83 33.37 -5.93
N PHE A 66 -10.81 34.23 -5.82
CA PHE A 66 -10.42 35.13 -6.91
C PHE A 66 -9.91 34.38 -8.16
N ARG A 67 -8.99 33.41 -7.99
CA ARG A 67 -8.51 32.58 -9.12
C ARG A 67 -9.64 31.79 -9.77
N ALA A 68 -10.58 31.25 -8.99
CA ALA A 68 -11.75 30.55 -9.48
C ALA A 68 -12.61 31.42 -10.40
N SER A 69 -12.77 32.71 -10.05
CA SER A 69 -13.47 33.69 -10.89
C SER A 69 -12.75 33.90 -12.23
N LEU A 70 -11.42 34.00 -12.22
CA LEU A 70 -10.60 34.12 -13.44
C LEU A 70 -10.74 32.88 -14.34
N VAL A 71 -10.52 31.68 -13.79
CA VAL A 71 -10.64 30.41 -14.54
C VAL A 71 -12.05 30.24 -15.12
N SER A 72 -13.08 30.63 -14.36
CA SER A 72 -14.47 30.61 -14.83
C SER A 72 -14.70 31.55 -16.00
N ASN A 73 -14.08 32.73 -16.00
CA ASN A 73 -14.18 33.70 -17.10
C ASN A 73 -13.44 33.22 -18.35
N GLU A 74 -12.25 32.63 -18.19
CA GLU A 74 -11.50 32.02 -19.30
C GLU A 74 -12.28 30.89 -19.97
N ARG A 75 -12.89 29.98 -19.19
CA ARG A 75 -13.75 28.89 -19.71
C ARG A 75 -14.95 29.43 -20.49
N LYS A 76 -15.57 30.54 -20.05
CA LYS A 76 -16.67 31.20 -20.77
C LYS A 76 -16.19 31.79 -22.10
N GLN A 77 -15.03 32.43 -22.12
CA GLN A 77 -14.43 32.97 -23.35
C GLN A 77 -14.06 31.85 -24.34
N ALA A 78 -13.46 30.75 -23.86
CA ALA A 78 -13.13 29.60 -24.70
C ALA A 78 -14.37 28.96 -25.33
N LYS A 79 -15.48 28.82 -24.58
CA LYS A 79 -16.76 28.31 -25.13
C LYS A 79 -17.36 29.25 -26.18
N SER A 80 -17.20 30.57 -26.04
CA SER A 80 -17.73 31.54 -27.01
C SER A 80 -16.95 31.59 -28.33
N SER A 81 -15.73 31.07 -28.38
CA SER A 81 -14.86 31.10 -29.57
C SER A 81 -14.86 29.80 -30.40
N LEU A 82 -15.50 28.72 -29.92
CA LEU A 82 -15.65 27.47 -30.67
C LEU A 82 -16.83 27.55 -31.67
N PRO A 83 -16.61 27.32 -32.99
CA PRO A 83 -17.68 27.35 -33.99
C PRO A 83 -18.72 26.25 -33.73
N SER A 84 -19.99 26.62 -33.83
CA SER A 84 -21.19 25.86 -33.44
C SER A 84 -21.53 24.62 -34.28
N GLN A 85 -20.56 24.00 -34.98
CA GLN A 85 -20.81 22.91 -35.95
C GLN A 85 -20.35 21.50 -35.54
N LEU A 86 -19.97 21.23 -34.29
CA LEU A 86 -19.42 19.92 -33.88
C LEU A 86 -20.19 19.16 -32.77
N SER A 87 -21.45 19.50 -32.46
CA SER A 87 -22.15 18.91 -31.31
C SER A 87 -22.93 17.60 -31.55
N SER A 88 -22.66 16.80 -32.60
CA SER A 88 -23.53 15.63 -32.92
C SER A 88 -22.87 14.25 -33.09
N THR A 89 -21.67 13.98 -32.56
CA THR A 89 -21.08 12.63 -32.65
C THR A 89 -20.49 12.17 -31.32
N CYS A 90 -21.34 11.68 -30.43
CA CYS A 90 -20.95 10.78 -29.33
C CYS A 90 -22.18 9.95 -28.91
N SER A 91 -22.59 8.98 -29.74
CA SER A 91 -23.80 8.18 -29.52
C SER A 91 -23.61 6.68 -29.83
N SER A 92 -22.42 6.14 -29.60
CA SER A 92 -22.20 4.69 -29.70
C SER A 92 -21.31 4.25 -28.53
N ILE A 93 -21.93 4.16 -27.36
CA ILE A 93 -21.38 3.47 -26.19
C ILE A 93 -22.27 2.24 -26.00
N GLU A 94 -21.66 1.06 -26.02
CA GLU A 94 -22.33 -0.23 -25.80
C GLU A 94 -22.97 -0.25 -24.40
N GLU A 95 -24.16 -0.85 -24.31
CA GLU A 95 -24.96 -1.00 -23.08
C GLU A 95 -24.22 -1.83 -22.02
N TYR A 96 -23.32 -1.21 -21.26
CA TYR A 96 -22.88 -1.70 -19.95
C TYR A 96 -23.53 -0.83 -18.86
N GLU A 97 -24.29 -1.48 -17.96
CA GLU A 97 -24.97 -0.96 -16.76
C GLU A 97 -25.15 0.57 -16.61
N VAL A 98 -26.02 1.15 -17.45
CA VAL A 98 -26.43 2.58 -17.44
C VAL A 98 -27.18 3.02 -16.16
N ILE A 99 -27.52 2.08 -15.27
CA ILE A 99 -28.37 2.36 -14.10
C ILE A 99 -27.62 3.17 -13.01
N SER A 100 -26.28 3.12 -12.95
CA SER A 100 -25.51 3.90 -11.97
C SER A 100 -25.30 5.36 -12.40
N ASP A 101 -25.29 5.65 -13.69
CA ASP A 101 -24.91 6.97 -14.21
C ASP A 101 -26.00 8.02 -14.04
N GLN A 102 -27.28 7.66 -14.17
CA GLN A 102 -28.38 8.63 -14.06
C GLN A 102 -28.39 9.32 -12.68
N PHE A 103 -28.15 8.57 -11.61
CA PHE A 103 -28.12 9.14 -10.26
C PHE A 103 -26.88 10.02 -10.00
N ILE A 104 -25.75 9.70 -10.63
CA ILE A 104 -24.55 10.57 -10.59
C ILE A 104 -24.84 11.86 -11.37
N MET A 105 -25.53 11.75 -12.51
CA MET A 105 -25.94 12.91 -13.32
C MET A 105 -26.95 13.78 -12.58
N ASP A 106 -27.95 13.22 -11.91
CA ASP A 106 -28.92 14.00 -11.13
C ASP A 106 -28.25 14.78 -9.99
N GLU A 107 -27.25 14.19 -9.34
CA GLU A 107 -26.49 14.86 -8.28
C GLU A 107 -25.50 15.89 -8.84
N TYR A 108 -24.84 15.59 -9.96
CA TYR A 108 -24.01 16.55 -10.69
C TYR A 108 -24.83 17.74 -11.18
N GLU A 109 -26.02 17.51 -11.72
CA GLU A 109 -26.99 18.52 -12.09
C GLU A 109 -27.45 19.29 -10.85
N SER A 110 -27.71 18.63 -9.72
CA SER A 110 -28.01 19.34 -8.46
C SER A 110 -26.85 20.22 -7.99
N ILE A 111 -25.59 19.90 -8.31
CA ILE A 111 -24.42 20.74 -8.00
C ILE A 111 -24.37 21.94 -8.96
N THR A 112 -24.63 21.72 -10.24
CA THR A 112 -24.42 22.72 -11.30
C THR A 112 -25.65 23.61 -11.57
N SER A 113 -26.85 23.20 -11.17
CA SER A 113 -28.13 23.87 -11.54
C SER A 113 -28.63 24.94 -10.56
N LYS A 114 -28.05 25.09 -9.36
CA LYS A 114 -28.53 26.08 -8.36
C LYS A 114 -27.68 27.35 -8.35
N PRO A 115 -28.17 28.50 -8.85
CA PRO A 115 -27.41 29.73 -8.99
C PRO A 115 -27.34 30.60 -7.70
N LYS A 116 -27.23 30.02 -6.50
CA LYS A 116 -27.30 30.82 -5.24
C LYS A 116 -26.22 30.58 -4.18
N SER A 117 -25.39 29.55 -4.32
CA SER A 117 -24.10 29.49 -3.61
C SER A 117 -23.03 29.43 -4.70
N GLN A 118 -22.08 30.37 -4.69
CA GLN A 118 -20.94 30.37 -5.61
C GLN A 118 -20.00 29.22 -5.25
N SER A 119 -20.46 27.98 -5.36
CA SER A 119 -19.59 26.84 -5.19
C SER A 119 -18.63 26.77 -6.36
N TRP A 120 -17.33 26.65 -6.11
CA TRP A 120 -16.30 26.66 -7.14
C TRP A 120 -15.27 25.56 -6.93
N ILE A 121 -14.77 25.06 -8.05
CA ILE A 121 -13.74 24.03 -8.13
C ILE A 121 -13.06 24.12 -9.48
N TYR A 122 -11.74 23.98 -9.51
CA TYR A 122 -10.97 23.99 -10.75
C TYR A 122 -9.68 23.18 -10.63
N ASP A 123 -9.20 22.70 -11.77
CA ASP A 123 -7.88 22.07 -11.89
C ASP A 123 -6.79 23.14 -11.72
N ALA A 124 -6.01 23.03 -10.64
CA ALA A 124 -4.94 23.95 -10.28
C ALA A 124 -3.62 23.66 -11.02
N GLY A 125 -3.60 22.63 -11.88
CA GLY A 125 -2.43 22.20 -12.63
C GLY A 125 -1.41 21.56 -11.70
N GLN A 126 -0.23 22.17 -11.61
CA GLN A 126 0.89 21.67 -10.80
C GLN A 126 1.06 22.42 -9.46
N ASN A 127 0.19 23.38 -9.15
CA ASN A 127 0.34 24.21 -7.96
C ASN A 127 -0.27 23.51 -6.74
N ILE A 128 0.59 22.91 -5.92
CA ILE A 128 0.22 22.23 -4.69
C ILE A 128 0.30 23.24 -3.53
N GLU A 129 -0.65 23.18 -2.60
CA GLU A 129 -0.72 24.08 -1.45
C GLU A 129 -1.65 23.51 -0.37
N PRO A 130 -1.50 23.92 0.91
CA PRO A 130 -2.40 23.53 1.99
C PRO A 130 -3.86 23.85 1.68
N GLY A 131 -4.74 22.86 1.61
CA GLY A 131 -6.13 23.00 1.22
C GLY A 131 -6.44 22.63 -0.23
N SER A 132 -5.44 22.32 -1.05
CA SER A 132 -5.66 21.65 -2.33
C SER A 132 -6.14 20.22 -2.12
N LEU A 133 -6.97 19.75 -3.04
CA LEU A 133 -7.33 18.34 -3.16
C LEU A 133 -6.44 17.66 -4.20
N LEU A 134 -5.93 16.47 -3.90
CA LEU A 134 -5.38 15.56 -4.89
C LEU A 134 -6.44 14.54 -5.25
N LEU A 135 -6.79 14.47 -6.53
CA LEU A 135 -7.64 13.41 -7.08
C LEU A 135 -6.77 12.41 -7.81
N HIS A 136 -6.77 11.15 -7.37
CA HIS A 136 -6.02 10.12 -8.08
C HIS A 136 -6.51 10.01 -9.52
N ASN A 137 -5.60 9.97 -10.48
CA ASN A 137 -5.88 9.69 -11.87
C ASN A 137 -5.51 8.23 -12.19
N PRO A 138 -6.49 7.32 -12.36
CA PRO A 138 -6.23 5.92 -12.69
C PRO A 138 -5.74 5.74 -14.13
N ASN A 139 -5.63 6.82 -14.91
CA ASN A 139 -5.15 6.82 -16.28
C ASN A 139 -4.16 7.98 -16.49
N PRO A 140 -2.97 7.97 -15.83
CA PRO A 140 -1.91 8.92 -16.12
C PRO A 140 -1.57 8.85 -17.63
N ARG A 141 -1.24 10.01 -18.21
CA ARG A 141 -1.14 10.13 -19.68
C ARG A 141 -0.01 9.26 -20.25
N ASN A 142 -0.40 8.22 -20.99
CA ASN A 142 0.25 7.63 -22.17
C ASN A 142 1.79 7.76 -22.25
N ASP A 143 2.53 7.36 -21.23
CA ASP A 143 3.94 7.00 -21.39
C ASP A 143 4.08 5.62 -22.05
N GLY A 144 2.96 4.94 -22.35
CA GLY A 144 2.96 3.58 -22.88
C GLY A 144 3.49 2.56 -21.88
N ASN A 145 3.81 3.00 -20.67
CA ASN A 145 4.34 2.19 -19.60
C ASN A 145 3.24 1.92 -18.58
N ASP A 146 3.32 0.74 -17.98
CA ASP A 146 2.42 0.17 -17.00
C ASP A 146 2.43 0.92 -15.63
N SER A 147 2.79 2.21 -15.61
CA SER A 147 3.12 2.99 -14.41
C SER A 147 1.92 3.18 -13.48
N SER A 148 0.72 3.38 -14.03
CA SER A 148 -0.52 3.51 -13.25
C SER A 148 -0.87 2.26 -12.45
N TYR A 149 -0.62 1.09 -13.02
CA TYR A 149 -0.89 -0.17 -12.34
C TYR A 149 0.08 -0.39 -11.19
N ARG A 150 1.35 0.00 -11.34
CA ARG A 150 2.31 -0.06 -10.22
C ARG A 150 1.82 0.73 -9.01
N PHE A 151 1.33 1.93 -9.25
CA PHE A 151 0.79 2.77 -8.19
C PHE A 151 -0.40 2.10 -7.49
N SER A 152 -1.37 1.61 -8.28
CA SER A 152 -2.58 0.98 -7.75
C SER A 152 -2.32 -0.38 -7.06
N LEU A 153 -1.31 -1.13 -7.50
CA LEU A 153 -0.94 -2.42 -6.92
C LEU A 153 -0.24 -2.26 -5.57
N ASN A 154 0.69 -1.29 -5.48
CA ASN A 154 1.50 -1.06 -4.29
C ASN A 154 0.79 -0.22 -3.22
N GLN A 155 -0.07 0.71 -3.64
CA GLN A 155 -0.76 1.65 -2.76
C GLN A 155 -2.27 1.62 -3.03
N GLN A 156 -2.86 0.44 -2.78
CA GLN A 156 -4.25 0.13 -3.12
C GLN A 156 -5.23 1.15 -2.55
N TRP A 157 -4.98 1.66 -1.34
CA TRP A 157 -5.81 2.67 -0.67
C TRP A 157 -5.83 4.02 -1.38
N LEU A 158 -4.83 4.33 -2.23
CA LEU A 158 -4.75 5.57 -3.00
C LEU A 158 -5.50 5.48 -4.35
N HIS A 159 -5.91 4.29 -4.78
CA HIS A 159 -6.68 4.15 -6.03
C HIS A 159 -8.03 4.88 -5.93
N LYS A 160 -8.24 5.92 -6.75
CA LYS A 160 -9.43 6.80 -6.71
C LYS A 160 -9.62 7.51 -5.36
N SER A 161 -8.52 7.80 -4.65
CA SER A 161 -8.59 8.59 -3.44
C SER A 161 -8.81 10.08 -3.74
N ILE A 162 -9.40 10.77 -2.76
CA ILE A 162 -9.47 12.22 -2.68
C ILE A 162 -8.68 12.62 -1.44
N ILE A 163 -7.57 13.34 -1.61
CA ILE A 163 -6.68 13.69 -0.49
C ILE A 163 -6.72 15.19 -0.29
N LEU A 164 -7.02 15.64 0.93
CA LEU A 164 -6.86 17.04 1.32
C LEU A 164 -5.43 17.27 1.81
N ILE A 165 -4.68 18.15 1.13
CA ILE A 165 -3.36 18.57 1.59
C ILE A 165 -3.50 19.42 2.84
N LEU A 166 -2.84 19.03 3.93
CA LEU A 166 -2.81 19.74 5.20
C LEU A 166 -1.60 20.66 5.28
N GLU A 167 -0.43 20.13 4.90
CA GLU A 167 0.84 20.87 4.92
C GLU A 167 1.60 20.65 3.61
N HIS A 168 2.12 21.75 3.06
CA HIS A 168 2.97 21.75 1.88
C HIS A 168 3.73 23.08 1.82
N ASP A 169 5.05 23.04 1.65
CA ASP A 169 5.88 24.25 1.48
C ASP A 169 6.98 24.03 0.44
N GLU A 170 6.72 24.42 -0.82
CA GLU A 170 7.69 24.30 -1.91
C GLU A 170 9.05 24.98 -1.63
N ASN A 171 9.14 25.91 -0.67
CA ASN A 171 10.38 26.62 -0.35
C ASN A 171 11.24 25.87 0.68
N ASP A 172 10.65 24.94 1.43
CA ASP A 172 11.35 24.14 2.43
C ASP A 172 11.32 22.65 2.05
N PRO A 173 12.35 22.15 1.34
CA PRO A 173 12.41 20.75 0.93
C PRO A 173 12.53 19.78 2.10
N THR A 174 12.79 20.27 3.33
CA THR A 174 12.84 19.42 4.53
C THR A 174 11.46 19.13 5.11
N THR A 175 10.46 19.97 4.77
CA THR A 175 9.08 19.77 5.18
C THR A 175 8.42 18.75 4.26
N LYS A 176 7.93 17.63 4.79
CA LYS A 176 7.17 16.67 4.00
C LYS A 176 5.80 17.26 3.63
N SER A 177 5.29 16.87 2.47
CA SER A 177 3.88 17.16 2.15
C SER A 177 3.01 16.16 2.89
N THR A 178 1.97 16.62 3.57
CA THR A 178 1.03 15.75 4.31
C THR A 178 -0.39 16.00 3.86
N GLY A 179 -1.21 14.95 3.86
CA GLY A 179 -2.61 15.04 3.51
C GLY A 179 -3.44 13.90 4.08
N ILE A 180 -4.76 14.07 4.12
CA ILE A 180 -5.69 13.07 4.63
C ILE A 180 -6.66 12.62 3.54
N ILE A 181 -6.86 11.31 3.47
CA ILE A 181 -7.79 10.70 2.51
C ILE A 181 -9.22 10.91 2.99
N LEU A 182 -10.01 11.60 2.18
CA LEU A 182 -11.38 12.01 2.50
C LEU A 182 -12.40 10.90 2.26
N ASN A 183 -12.22 10.07 1.23
CA ASN A 183 -13.24 9.14 0.76
C ASN A 183 -12.98 7.69 1.16
N ARG A 184 -12.54 7.45 2.41
CA ARG A 184 -12.33 6.11 3.01
C ARG A 184 -13.05 5.94 4.35
N PRO A 185 -14.39 5.95 4.38
CA PRO A 185 -15.13 5.68 5.60
C PRO A 185 -14.86 4.26 6.10
N THR A 186 -14.67 4.08 7.40
CA THR A 186 -14.69 2.75 8.02
C THR A 186 -16.08 2.47 8.61
N ASP A 187 -16.27 1.29 9.19
CA ASP A 187 -17.41 1.00 10.06
C ASP A 187 -17.11 1.24 11.56
N LEU A 188 -15.91 1.73 11.90
CA LEU A 188 -15.55 2.09 13.27
C LEU A 188 -16.26 3.35 13.73
N ILE A 189 -16.74 3.29 14.97
CA ILE A 189 -17.35 4.42 15.68
C ILE A 189 -16.54 4.63 16.97
N LEU A 190 -15.97 5.82 17.15
CA LEU A 190 -15.35 6.18 18.43
C LEU A 190 -16.45 6.69 19.36
N GLN A 191 -16.62 6.00 20.48
CA GLN A 191 -17.49 6.43 21.58
C GLN A 191 -16.62 6.84 22.77
N GLU A 192 -17.13 7.77 23.59
CA GLU A 192 -16.53 8.03 24.90
C GLU A 192 -17.05 7.01 25.92
N SER A 193 -16.15 6.41 26.69
CA SER A 193 -16.53 5.53 27.79
C SER A 193 -17.29 6.34 28.85
N LYS A 194 -18.64 6.25 28.85
CA LYS A 194 -19.49 6.91 29.87
C LYS A 194 -19.23 6.44 31.31
N ASN A 195 -18.41 5.39 31.49
CA ASN A 195 -18.23 4.70 32.77
C ASN A 195 -17.01 5.13 33.59
N ASP A 196 -16.11 5.95 33.06
CA ASP A 196 -14.96 6.45 33.82
C ASP A 196 -15.34 7.70 34.62
N LYS A 197 -16.24 7.54 35.59
CA LYS A 197 -16.27 8.41 36.78
C LYS A 197 -15.05 8.09 37.65
N CYS A 198 -13.85 8.25 37.09
CA CYS A 198 -12.62 8.26 37.83
C CYS A 198 -12.67 9.48 38.75
N ASN A 199 -12.53 9.26 40.05
CA ASN A 199 -12.52 10.33 41.05
C ASN A 199 -11.47 11.38 40.64
N GLN A 200 -11.87 12.65 40.71
CA GLN A 200 -11.16 13.82 40.18
C GLN A 200 -9.75 14.08 40.78
N ASP A 201 -9.29 13.22 41.70
CA ASP A 201 -8.09 13.42 42.50
C ASP A 201 -6.81 12.76 41.92
N ASP A 202 -6.89 12.02 40.81
CA ASP A 202 -5.75 11.32 40.17
C ASP A 202 -5.48 11.76 38.71
N PHE A 203 -5.64 13.06 38.42
CA PHE A 203 -5.57 13.63 37.07
C PHE A 203 -4.18 13.58 36.39
N ASP A 204 -3.11 13.29 37.13
CA ASP A 204 -1.72 13.33 36.62
C ASP A 204 -1.18 11.96 36.13
N LYS A 205 -2.00 10.90 36.03
CA LYS A 205 -1.52 9.55 35.65
C LYS A 205 -2.27 8.83 34.54
N CYS A 206 -3.30 9.41 33.94
CA CYS A 206 -4.15 8.72 32.96
C CYS A 206 -3.85 9.13 31.50
N GLU A 207 -2.58 9.23 31.09
CA GLU A 207 -2.29 9.71 29.73
C GLU A 207 -2.54 8.70 28.60
N HIS A 208 -2.64 7.38 28.80
CA HIS A 208 -2.52 6.42 27.66
C HIS A 208 -3.53 5.25 27.62
N SER A 209 -4.81 5.46 27.89
CA SER A 209 -5.82 4.43 27.54
C SER A 209 -7.10 5.03 26.97
N ASP A 210 -7.09 5.22 25.65
CA ASP A 210 -8.28 5.47 24.86
C ASP A 210 -9.03 4.13 24.66
N ASN A 211 -10.03 3.85 25.52
CA ASN A 211 -10.89 2.69 25.34
C ASN A 211 -11.90 2.99 24.22
N VAL A 212 -11.72 2.36 23.05
CA VAL A 212 -12.66 2.42 21.92
C VAL A 212 -13.52 1.15 21.92
N THR A 213 -14.82 1.25 21.61
CA THR A 213 -15.73 0.09 21.58
C THR A 213 -16.42 -0.02 20.22
N CYS A 214 -16.41 -1.21 19.62
CA CYS A 214 -17.13 -1.53 18.37
C CYS A 214 -18.55 -2.08 18.63
N GLU A 215 -19.31 -1.47 19.53
CA GLU A 215 -20.70 -1.91 19.75
C GLU A 215 -21.63 -1.39 18.65
N LYS A 216 -22.67 -2.18 18.34
CA LYS A 216 -23.64 -1.88 17.29
C LYS A 216 -24.36 -0.55 17.55
N LYS A 217 -24.04 0.46 16.73
CA LYS A 217 -24.81 1.68 16.41
C LYS A 217 -25.92 2.06 17.40
N ASP A 218 -25.52 2.49 18.59
CA ASP A 218 -26.23 3.60 19.20
C ASP A 218 -25.80 4.88 18.45
N GLU A 219 -26.72 5.81 18.19
CA GLU A 219 -26.54 6.98 17.30
C GLU A 219 -25.46 7.99 17.77
N ASP A 220 -24.85 7.77 18.94
CA ASP A 220 -23.93 8.69 19.60
C ASP A 220 -22.47 8.22 19.43
N GLY A 221 -21.75 8.76 18.43
CA GLY A 221 -20.30 8.55 18.29
C GLY A 221 -19.69 9.19 17.03
N TRP A 222 -18.35 9.23 16.96
CA TRP A 222 -17.63 9.72 15.79
C TRP A 222 -17.40 8.59 14.79
N ASN A 223 -17.92 8.74 13.57
CA ASN A 223 -17.55 7.86 12.46
C ASN A 223 -16.09 8.11 12.07
N VAL A 224 -15.29 7.05 12.05
CA VAL A 224 -13.87 7.12 11.66
C VAL A 224 -13.72 6.92 10.16
N PHE A 225 -12.77 7.64 9.59
CA PHE A 225 -12.31 7.47 8.23
C PHE A 225 -10.84 7.07 8.26
N PHE A 226 -10.41 6.27 7.29
CA PHE A 226 -9.00 6.00 7.07
C PHE A 226 -8.37 7.22 6.38
N GLY A 227 -7.53 7.96 7.12
CA GLY A 227 -6.87 9.18 6.65
C GLY A 227 -5.56 8.90 5.91
N GLY A 228 -4.92 7.76 6.14
CA GLY A 228 -3.73 7.31 5.44
C GLY A 228 -2.95 6.26 6.23
N GLU A 229 -1.87 5.75 5.65
CA GLU A 229 -1.07 4.66 6.21
C GLU A 229 -0.24 5.11 7.44
N GLU A 230 0.29 6.33 7.42
CA GLU A 230 1.15 6.83 8.50
C GLU A 230 0.33 7.11 9.76
N PHE A 231 0.61 6.40 10.84
CA PHE A 231 -0.22 6.37 12.06
C PHE A 231 -1.69 6.02 11.80
N GLY A 232 -1.97 5.28 10.72
CA GLY A 232 -3.30 4.76 10.41
C GLY A 232 -3.68 3.54 11.24
N LEU A 233 -4.89 3.04 11.02
CA LEU A 233 -5.47 1.88 11.74
C LEU A 233 -4.62 0.60 11.64
N HIS A 234 -3.80 0.48 10.60
CA HIS A 234 -2.99 -0.70 10.30
C HIS A 234 -1.49 -0.43 10.44
N SER A 235 -1.13 0.71 11.03
CA SER A 235 0.25 1.03 11.32
C SER A 235 0.76 0.15 12.45
N SER A 236 2.04 -0.23 12.41
CA SER A 236 2.73 -0.86 13.55
C SER A 236 2.91 0.10 14.73
N LEU A 237 2.66 1.39 14.52
CA LEU A 237 2.68 2.43 15.54
C LEU A 237 1.26 2.72 16.04
N ASP A 238 1.16 3.25 17.25
CA ASP A 238 -0.13 3.67 17.80
C ASP A 238 -0.85 4.63 16.84
N PRO A 239 -2.11 4.32 16.48
CA PRO A 239 -2.84 5.12 15.52
C PRO A 239 -3.15 6.50 16.08
N LYS A 240 -3.05 7.51 15.22
CA LYS A 240 -3.35 8.90 15.56
C LYS A 240 -4.65 9.34 14.90
N PHE A 241 -5.44 10.10 15.63
CA PHE A 241 -6.74 10.57 15.17
C PHE A 241 -6.75 12.10 15.00
N TYR A 242 -7.27 12.52 13.86
CA TYR A 242 -7.36 13.91 13.43
C TYR A 242 -8.80 14.27 13.10
N CYS A 243 -9.17 15.52 13.28
CA CYS A 243 -10.54 15.98 13.08
C CYS A 243 -10.57 17.17 12.11
N LEU A 244 -11.45 17.10 11.10
CA LEU A 244 -11.88 18.28 10.35
C LEU A 244 -13.22 18.79 10.87
N HIS A 245 -13.42 20.10 10.93
CA HIS A 245 -14.71 20.73 11.24
C HIS A 245 -14.90 22.07 10.55
N SER A 246 -16.11 22.61 10.66
CA SER A 246 -16.48 23.94 10.15
C SER A 246 -17.11 24.84 11.22
N LEU A 247 -16.82 24.55 12.49
CA LEU A 247 -17.16 25.42 13.62
C LEU A 247 -16.42 26.75 13.52
N GLU A 248 -17.17 27.86 13.58
CA GLU A 248 -16.66 29.24 13.57
C GLU A 248 -16.65 29.87 14.98
N THR A 249 -16.84 29.06 16.02
CA THR A 249 -16.76 29.56 17.41
C THR A 249 -15.32 29.90 17.75
N GLN A 250 -15.14 30.93 18.60
CA GLN A 250 -13.82 31.38 19.00
C GLN A 250 -13.01 30.24 19.66
N GLU A 251 -13.67 29.44 20.49
CA GLU A 251 -13.07 28.30 21.18
C GLU A 251 -12.58 27.23 20.21
N ALA A 252 -13.31 26.98 19.13
CA ALA A 252 -12.91 26.02 18.10
C ALA A 252 -11.74 26.57 17.26
N MET A 253 -11.78 27.84 16.88
CA MET A 253 -10.69 28.47 16.11
C MET A 253 -9.39 28.60 16.91
N GLU A 254 -9.44 28.69 18.24
CA GLU A 254 -8.24 28.79 19.10
C GLU A 254 -7.43 27.49 19.17
N VAL A 255 -8.09 26.34 19.01
CA VAL A 255 -7.48 25.00 19.10
C VAL A 255 -7.26 24.33 17.75
N SER A 256 -7.58 25.03 16.67
CA SER A 256 -7.60 24.46 15.32
C SER A 256 -6.87 25.34 14.33
N ASP A 257 -6.30 24.72 13.30
CA ASP A 257 -5.61 25.40 12.22
C ASP A 257 -6.53 25.45 10.98
N GLU A 258 -6.64 26.61 10.33
CA GLU A 258 -7.48 26.77 9.13
C GLU A 258 -6.73 26.25 7.88
N ILE A 259 -7.34 25.32 7.16
CA ILE A 259 -6.73 24.67 5.97
C ILE A 259 -7.32 25.22 4.67
N ILE A 260 -8.65 25.31 4.63
CA ILE A 260 -9.43 26.00 3.61
C ILE A 260 -10.33 26.98 4.36
N SER A 261 -10.67 28.13 3.77
CA SER A 261 -11.59 29.06 4.41
C SER A 261 -12.87 28.37 4.89
N GLY A 262 -13.09 28.34 6.21
CA GLY A 262 -14.22 27.64 6.85
C GLY A 262 -14.06 26.12 7.07
N ILE A 263 -12.88 25.54 6.82
CA ILE A 263 -12.51 24.18 7.22
C ILE A 263 -11.25 24.24 8.07
N TYR A 264 -11.41 23.76 9.30
CA TYR A 264 -10.38 23.74 10.31
C TYR A 264 -9.97 22.30 10.63
N PHE A 265 -8.72 22.15 11.05
CA PHE A 265 -8.08 20.90 11.42
C PHE A 265 -7.64 20.96 12.88
N CYS A 266 -7.96 19.93 13.67
CA CYS A 266 -7.53 19.81 15.06
C CYS A 266 -7.29 18.35 15.48
N SER A 267 -6.72 18.19 16.67
CA SER A 267 -6.51 16.86 17.26
C SER A 267 -7.82 16.28 17.79
N LEU A 268 -7.92 14.95 17.90
CA LEU A 268 -9.08 14.30 18.55
C LEU A 268 -9.26 14.77 20.01
N GLN A 269 -8.15 15.04 20.72
CA GLN A 269 -8.20 15.54 22.10
C GLN A 269 -8.87 16.92 22.19
N ASP A 270 -8.57 17.81 21.24
CA ASP A 270 -9.17 19.14 21.21
C ASP A 270 -10.64 19.09 20.77
N ALA A 271 -10.99 18.20 19.83
CA ALA A 271 -12.39 17.94 19.47
C ALA A 271 -13.21 17.45 20.68
N ARG A 272 -12.66 16.53 21.50
CA ARG A 272 -13.28 16.07 22.76
C ARG A 272 -13.46 17.21 23.77
N LYS A 273 -12.49 18.11 23.91
CA LYS A 273 -12.62 19.29 24.78
C LYS A 273 -13.77 20.19 24.33
N LEU A 274 -13.89 20.45 23.03
CA LEU A 274 -14.98 21.25 22.48
C LEU A 274 -16.35 20.59 22.72
N GLN A 275 -16.40 19.27 22.55
CA GLN A 275 -17.62 18.49 22.73
C GLN A 275 -18.05 18.42 24.21
N SER A 276 -17.13 18.07 25.11
CA SER A 276 -17.38 18.02 26.57
C SER A 276 -17.73 19.39 27.17
N SER A 277 -17.24 20.47 26.57
CA SER A 277 -17.59 21.85 26.94
C SER A 277 -18.94 22.32 26.37
N GLY A 278 -19.58 21.51 25.51
CA GLY A 278 -20.87 21.83 24.89
C GLY A 278 -20.78 22.82 23.72
N PHE A 279 -19.59 23.09 23.19
CA PHE A 279 -19.40 23.94 22.01
C PHE A 279 -19.59 23.19 20.70
N ALA A 280 -19.56 21.86 20.74
CA ALA A 280 -19.67 21.00 19.57
C ALA A 280 -20.35 19.67 19.91
N THR A 281 -20.76 18.95 18.89
CA THR A 281 -21.34 17.59 18.94
C THR A 281 -20.51 16.63 18.09
N TYR A 282 -20.76 15.32 18.22
CA TYR A 282 -20.06 14.31 17.43
C TYR A 282 -20.18 14.52 15.91
N THR A 283 -21.31 15.04 15.44
CA THR A 283 -21.59 15.25 14.00
C THR A 283 -20.85 16.44 13.40
N ASP A 284 -20.36 17.36 14.23
CA ASP A 284 -19.63 18.55 13.78
C ASP A 284 -18.22 18.20 13.26
N PHE A 285 -17.66 17.09 13.75
CA PHE A 285 -16.34 16.63 13.39
C PHE A 285 -16.38 15.57 12.28
N TRP A 286 -15.29 15.49 11.52
CA TRP A 286 -14.99 14.41 10.59
C TRP A 286 -13.67 13.80 11.04
N VAL A 287 -13.72 12.59 11.59
CA VAL A 287 -12.58 11.98 12.27
C VAL A 287 -11.84 11.04 11.33
N PHE A 288 -10.52 11.18 11.29
CA PHE A 288 -9.60 10.42 10.44
C PHE A 288 -8.56 9.71 11.28
N SER A 289 -8.24 8.46 10.97
CA SER A 289 -7.11 7.72 11.52
C SER A 289 -5.94 7.76 10.54
N GLY A 290 -4.82 8.29 10.98
CA GLY A 290 -3.60 8.45 10.18
C GLY A 290 -3.68 9.55 9.13
N PHE A 291 -2.59 9.69 8.38
CA PHE A 291 -2.45 10.58 7.23
C PHE A 291 -1.50 9.96 6.19
N GLN A 292 -1.43 10.56 5.02
CA GLN A 292 -0.46 10.22 3.98
C GLN A 292 0.62 11.30 3.92
N SER A 293 1.88 10.88 3.81
CA SER A 293 3.00 11.79 3.62
C SER A 293 3.78 11.48 2.34
N TRP A 294 4.44 12.51 1.83
CA TRP A 294 5.34 12.43 0.69
C TRP A 294 6.56 13.31 0.92
N ASP A 295 7.70 12.87 0.39
CA ASP A 295 8.78 13.79 0.10
C ASP A 295 8.33 14.73 -1.03
N GLN A 296 8.71 16.01 -0.95
CA GLN A 296 8.17 17.02 -1.87
C GLN A 296 8.54 16.76 -3.33
N SER A 297 9.74 16.22 -3.57
CA SER A 297 10.18 15.82 -4.91
C SER A 297 9.27 14.78 -5.53
N ASP A 298 8.81 13.84 -4.72
CA ASP A 298 8.09 12.65 -5.17
C ASP A 298 6.65 13.04 -5.48
N LEU A 299 5.99 13.79 -4.59
CA LEU A 299 4.65 14.29 -4.86
C LEU A 299 4.62 15.20 -6.11
N LYS A 300 5.64 16.05 -6.27
CA LYS A 300 5.76 16.89 -7.46
C LYS A 300 5.97 16.06 -8.73
N ALA A 301 6.79 15.01 -8.67
CA ALA A 301 6.99 14.08 -9.77
C ALA A 301 5.68 13.35 -10.13
N ASP A 302 4.92 12.88 -9.13
CA ASP A 302 3.64 12.22 -9.34
C ASP A 302 2.61 13.14 -10.01
N VAL A 303 2.51 14.39 -9.58
CA VAL A 303 1.65 15.41 -10.22
C VAL A 303 2.11 15.68 -11.66
N GLN A 304 3.43 15.79 -11.90
CA GLN A 304 3.98 16.00 -13.24
C GLN A 304 3.74 14.81 -14.18
N ASN A 305 3.81 13.59 -13.65
CA ASN A 305 3.51 12.34 -14.35
C ASN A 305 2.00 12.12 -14.53
N GLY A 306 1.17 12.99 -13.96
CA GLY A 306 -0.29 12.94 -14.08
C GLY A 306 -0.93 11.84 -13.26
N VAL A 307 -0.26 11.34 -12.21
CA VAL A 307 -0.82 10.42 -11.21
C VAL A 307 -1.89 11.13 -10.38
N TRP A 308 -1.72 12.43 -10.14
CA TRP A 308 -2.67 13.26 -9.39
C TRP A 308 -3.15 14.46 -10.23
N HIS A 309 -4.44 14.75 -10.13
CA HIS A 309 -4.97 16.07 -10.45
C HIS A 309 -4.98 16.93 -9.20
N VAL A 310 -4.29 18.07 -9.24
CA VAL A 310 -4.34 19.04 -8.14
C VAL A 310 -5.54 19.95 -8.35
N VAL A 311 -6.41 20.04 -7.35
CA VAL A 311 -7.71 20.69 -7.47
C VAL A 311 -7.89 21.69 -6.34
N ALA A 312 -8.17 22.93 -6.70
CA ALA A 312 -8.60 23.92 -5.74
C ALA A 312 -10.13 23.89 -5.62
N THR A 313 -10.65 24.00 -4.41
CA THR A 313 -12.09 23.99 -4.12
C THR A 313 -12.42 24.85 -2.92
N ASP A 314 -13.70 25.22 -2.77
CA ASP A 314 -14.22 25.79 -1.54
C ASP A 314 -14.64 24.73 -0.49
N CYS A 315 -14.94 25.21 0.71
CA CYS A 315 -15.43 24.41 1.82
C CYS A 315 -16.80 23.77 1.58
N ASN A 316 -17.70 24.41 0.82
CA ASN A 316 -19.05 23.93 0.58
C ASN A 316 -19.05 22.61 -0.20
N LEU A 317 -18.16 22.46 -1.18
CA LEU A 317 -18.00 21.24 -1.95
C LEU A 317 -17.38 20.11 -1.13
N VAL A 318 -16.37 20.41 -0.31
CA VAL A 318 -15.79 19.41 0.62
C VAL A 318 -16.85 18.91 1.61
N GLN A 319 -17.62 19.82 2.23
CA GLN A 319 -18.74 19.46 3.11
C GLN A 319 -19.85 18.71 2.38
N LYS A 320 -20.09 19.00 1.09
CA LYS A 320 -21.02 18.22 0.27
C LYS A 320 -20.50 16.79 0.06
N GLY A 321 -19.21 16.62 -0.21
CA GLY A 321 -18.54 15.32 -0.25
C GLY A 321 -18.75 14.54 1.05
N LYS A 322 -18.48 15.16 2.21
CA LYS A 322 -18.76 14.58 3.54
C LYS A 322 -20.20 14.07 3.66
N ARG A 323 -21.17 14.88 3.25
CA ARG A 323 -22.60 14.51 3.32
C ARG A 323 -22.95 13.32 2.41
N ILE A 324 -22.39 13.24 1.21
CA ILE A 324 -22.61 12.10 0.31
C ILE A 324 -22.05 10.82 0.95
N LEU A 325 -20.83 10.87 1.48
CA LEU A 325 -20.20 9.72 2.15
C LEU A 325 -20.95 9.30 3.41
N SER A 326 -21.47 10.26 4.17
CA SER A 326 -22.19 10.00 5.43
C SER A 326 -23.63 9.52 5.23
N SER A 327 -24.25 9.81 4.08
CA SER A 327 -25.66 9.46 3.80
C SER A 327 -25.84 8.12 3.07
N ALA A 328 -24.77 7.47 2.63
CA ALA A 328 -24.82 6.20 1.93
C ALA A 328 -25.31 5.07 2.88
N PRO A 329 -26.38 4.32 2.52
CA PRO A 329 -26.81 3.14 3.27
C PRO A 329 -25.68 2.11 3.45
N LEU A 330 -25.66 1.45 4.62
CA LEU A 330 -24.45 0.84 5.17
C LEU A 330 -23.87 -0.35 4.43
N GLU A 331 -24.65 -1.18 3.73
CA GLU A 331 -24.17 -2.54 3.42
C GLU A 331 -23.69 -2.77 1.98
N ARG A 332 -24.18 -2.02 1.00
CA ARG A 332 -23.73 -2.15 -0.41
C ARG A 332 -23.56 -0.83 -1.14
N SER A 333 -24.22 0.23 -0.69
CA SER A 333 -24.10 1.56 -1.30
C SER A 333 -22.91 2.38 -0.79
N LYS A 334 -22.31 2.04 0.35
CA LYS A 334 -21.10 2.71 0.84
C LYS A 334 -19.93 2.59 -0.16
N LYS A 335 -19.69 1.40 -0.71
CA LYS A 335 -18.62 1.13 -1.70
C LYS A 335 -18.77 2.01 -2.94
N ASN A 336 -19.98 2.02 -3.50
CA ASN A 336 -20.28 2.88 -4.64
C ASN A 336 -20.23 4.37 -4.30
N SER A 337 -20.43 4.76 -3.05
CA SER A 337 -20.41 6.18 -2.65
C SER A 337 -19.02 6.80 -2.72
N MET A 338 -17.96 6.03 -2.47
CA MET A 338 -16.57 6.50 -2.48
C MET A 338 -16.12 6.83 -3.90
N ASP A 339 -16.34 5.88 -4.82
CA ASP A 339 -16.13 6.04 -6.26
C ASP A 339 -17.01 7.15 -6.85
N ARG A 340 -18.23 7.29 -6.34
CA ARG A 340 -19.17 8.33 -6.76
C ARG A 340 -18.70 9.72 -6.39
N VAL A 341 -18.23 9.94 -5.17
CA VAL A 341 -17.69 11.25 -4.78
C VAL A 341 -16.45 11.57 -5.62
N TRP A 342 -15.52 10.63 -5.78
CA TRP A 342 -14.35 10.85 -6.65
C TRP A 342 -14.75 11.19 -8.10
N SER A 343 -15.70 10.44 -8.66
CA SER A 343 -16.22 10.66 -10.02
C SER A 343 -16.89 12.03 -10.18
N ILE A 344 -17.64 12.49 -9.17
CA ILE A 344 -18.24 13.83 -9.15
C ILE A 344 -17.14 14.89 -9.22
N PHE A 345 -16.10 14.79 -8.39
CA PHE A 345 -15.00 15.75 -8.36
C PHE A 345 -14.23 15.77 -9.69
N MET A 346 -13.94 14.60 -10.27
CA MET A 346 -13.32 14.48 -11.60
C MET A 346 -14.16 15.16 -12.70
N ARG A 347 -15.48 14.92 -12.71
CA ARG A 347 -16.39 15.58 -13.67
C ARG A 347 -16.45 17.10 -13.48
N LEU A 348 -16.38 17.58 -12.23
CA LEU A 348 -16.41 19.02 -11.93
C LEU A 348 -15.17 19.77 -12.46
N ILE A 349 -14.00 19.13 -12.47
CA ILE A 349 -12.80 19.72 -13.08
C ILE A 349 -12.76 19.54 -14.61
N GLY A 350 -13.70 18.79 -15.18
CA GLY A 350 -13.82 18.53 -16.63
C GLY A 350 -13.02 17.31 -17.10
N GLN A 351 -12.59 16.45 -16.18
CA GLN A 351 -11.94 15.19 -16.50
C GLN A 351 -13.01 14.10 -16.66
N HIS A 352 -13.03 13.47 -17.82
CA HIS A 352 -13.89 12.32 -18.08
C HIS A 352 -13.09 11.06 -17.81
N VAL A 353 -13.54 10.28 -16.84
CA VAL A 353 -12.96 8.98 -16.54
C VAL A 353 -13.68 7.98 -17.42
N HIS A 354 -13.04 7.56 -18.50
CA HIS A 354 -13.51 6.39 -19.24
C HIS A 354 -13.17 5.15 -18.42
N PRO A 355 -14.11 4.21 -18.22
CA PRO A 355 -13.78 2.90 -17.69
C PRO A 355 -12.82 2.25 -18.69
N CYS A 356 -11.55 2.15 -18.32
CA CYS A 356 -10.57 1.38 -19.08
C CYS A 356 -10.58 -0.05 -18.53
N ASN A 357 -10.19 -1.04 -19.35
CA ASN A 357 -10.14 -2.43 -18.87
C ASN A 357 -9.22 -2.59 -17.64
N GLY A 358 -8.21 -1.72 -17.51
CA GLY A 358 -7.34 -1.65 -16.34
C GLY A 358 -7.99 -1.17 -15.06
N SER A 359 -8.88 -0.18 -15.16
CA SER A 359 -9.58 0.34 -13.99
C SER A 359 -10.44 -0.74 -13.35
N LEU A 360 -10.98 -1.69 -14.13
CA LEU A 360 -11.78 -2.78 -13.57
C LEU A 360 -10.98 -3.68 -12.62
N LEU A 361 -9.71 -3.95 -12.90
CA LEU A 361 -8.87 -4.73 -11.98
C LEU A 361 -8.54 -3.90 -10.74
N CYS A 362 -8.05 -2.67 -10.90
CA CYS A 362 -7.73 -1.78 -9.77
C CYS A 362 -8.95 -1.50 -8.89
N ASP A 363 -10.14 -1.38 -9.48
CA ASP A 363 -11.41 -1.20 -8.77
C ASP A 363 -11.74 -2.44 -7.93
N ARG A 364 -11.52 -3.64 -8.46
CA ARG A 364 -11.71 -4.90 -7.70
C ARG A 364 -10.67 -5.05 -6.59
N ILE A 365 -9.43 -4.64 -6.84
CA ILE A 365 -8.35 -4.62 -5.83
C ILE A 365 -8.77 -3.69 -4.70
N LEU A 366 -9.16 -2.46 -5.01
CA LEU A 366 -9.64 -1.50 -4.03
C LEU A 366 -10.84 -2.03 -3.25
N GLN A 367 -11.85 -2.59 -3.92
CA GLN A 367 -13.02 -3.16 -3.25
C GLN A 367 -12.66 -4.26 -2.25
N LYS A 368 -11.64 -5.07 -2.57
CA LYS A 368 -11.14 -6.10 -1.66
C LYS A 368 -10.33 -5.49 -0.51
N TRP A 369 -9.45 -4.53 -0.81
CA TRP A 369 -8.74 -3.79 0.23
C TRP A 369 -9.72 -3.11 1.21
N GLU A 370 -10.80 -2.51 0.71
CA GLU A 370 -11.85 -1.90 1.55
C GLU A 370 -12.53 -2.92 2.46
N LEU A 371 -12.84 -4.11 1.95
CA LEU A 371 -13.40 -5.21 2.74
C LEU A 371 -12.47 -5.63 3.87
N ASP A 372 -11.17 -5.71 3.60
CA ASP A 372 -10.21 -6.29 4.54
C ASP A 372 -9.71 -5.27 5.56
N TYR A 373 -9.65 -3.99 5.17
CA TYR A 373 -9.01 -2.95 5.96
C TYR A 373 -9.97 -1.87 6.48
N LEU A 374 -11.20 -1.75 5.97
CA LEU A 374 -12.16 -0.73 6.43
C LEU A 374 -13.41 -1.32 7.08
N GLU A 375 -13.69 -2.62 6.91
CA GLU A 375 -14.76 -3.34 7.59
C GLU A 375 -14.16 -4.14 8.77
N PHE A 376 -14.66 -3.91 9.97
CA PHE A 376 -14.15 -4.49 11.20
C PHE A 376 -15.26 -5.32 11.88
N ASP A 377 -15.16 -6.65 11.77
CA ASP A 377 -16.04 -7.56 12.52
C ASP A 377 -15.84 -7.42 14.04
N VAL A 378 -14.60 -7.12 14.43
CA VAL A 378 -14.14 -6.90 15.81
C VAL A 378 -13.24 -5.66 15.77
N ALA A 379 -13.34 -4.78 16.77
CA ALA A 379 -12.42 -3.65 16.86
C ALA A 379 -10.97 -4.17 16.86
N PRO A 380 -10.07 -3.57 16.06
CA PRO A 380 -8.69 -4.03 15.96
C PRO A 380 -7.97 -4.07 17.32
N ASP A 381 -7.01 -4.98 17.50
CA ASP A 381 -6.40 -5.28 18.81
C ASP A 381 -5.75 -4.08 19.52
N PHE A 382 -5.31 -3.04 18.80
CA PHE A 382 -4.84 -1.80 19.46
C PHE A 382 -5.96 -1.09 20.24
N ILE A 383 -7.22 -1.36 19.88
CA ILE A 383 -8.43 -0.93 20.58
C ILE A 383 -8.77 -1.93 21.70
N LEU A 384 -8.70 -3.23 21.39
CA LEU A 384 -9.01 -4.32 22.31
C LEU A 384 -7.69 -4.91 22.81
N LYS A 385 -7.16 -4.44 23.94
CA LYS A 385 -5.87 -4.84 24.54
C LYS A 385 -5.67 -6.34 24.88
N GLU A 386 -6.32 -7.27 24.20
CA GLU A 386 -6.15 -8.72 24.34
C GLU A 386 -5.96 -9.37 22.97
N SER A 387 -4.69 -9.52 22.55
CA SER A 387 -4.32 -10.22 21.32
C SER A 387 -4.47 -11.74 21.51
N THR A 388 -5.38 -12.35 20.76
CA THR A 388 -5.52 -13.81 20.69
C THR A 388 -4.65 -14.37 19.56
N THR A 389 -3.58 -15.07 19.91
CA THR A 389 -2.63 -15.64 18.95
C THR A 389 -3.11 -17.00 18.46
N SER A 390 -3.40 -17.11 17.17
CA SER A 390 -3.68 -18.40 16.54
C SER A 390 -2.37 -19.13 16.22
N HIS A 391 -1.98 -20.09 17.06
CA HIS A 391 -0.84 -20.97 16.80
C HIS A 391 -1.05 -21.85 15.56
N PHE A 392 0.05 -22.30 14.92
CA PHE A 392 0.00 -23.30 13.85
C PHE A 392 -0.88 -24.50 14.24
N ASP A 393 -1.91 -24.70 13.43
CA ASP A 393 -3.08 -25.56 13.69
C ASP A 393 -2.80 -27.07 13.81
N ASN A 394 -1.53 -27.51 13.92
CA ASN A 394 -1.17 -28.93 13.94
C ASN A 394 0.08 -29.30 14.77
N GLY A 395 0.68 -28.37 15.52
CA GLY A 395 1.84 -28.68 16.38
C GLY A 395 3.12 -29.15 15.65
N LYS A 396 3.16 -29.07 14.31
CA LYS A 396 4.38 -29.30 13.54
C LYS A 396 5.23 -28.04 13.57
N LYS A 397 6.40 -28.12 14.22
CA LYS A 397 7.41 -27.07 14.20
C LYS A 397 8.07 -27.02 12.83
N LEU A 398 8.15 -25.82 12.26
CA LEU A 398 8.92 -25.52 11.05
C LEU A 398 10.40 -25.92 11.23
N ARG A 399 11.03 -26.46 10.19
CA ARG A 399 12.45 -26.86 10.22
C ARG A 399 13.17 -26.36 8.97
N VAL A 400 14.49 -26.20 9.10
CA VAL A 400 15.37 -26.01 7.94
C VAL A 400 15.23 -27.22 7.01
N GLY A 401 15.10 -26.96 5.71
CA GLY A 401 14.84 -27.96 4.68
C GLY A 401 13.36 -28.21 4.40
N ASP A 402 12.45 -27.73 5.24
CA ASP A 402 11.03 -27.83 4.96
C ASP A 402 10.66 -26.96 3.75
N MET A 403 9.79 -27.50 2.90
CA MET A 403 9.12 -26.73 1.87
C MET A 403 7.76 -26.28 2.42
N ILE A 404 7.44 -25.01 2.29
CA ILE A 404 6.16 -24.44 2.69
C ILE A 404 5.43 -23.82 1.50
N GLN A 405 4.10 -23.78 1.57
CA GLN A 405 3.25 -23.17 0.55
C GLN A 405 2.24 -22.25 1.18
N SER A 406 1.96 -21.11 0.54
CA SER A 406 0.95 -20.19 1.04
C SER A 406 -0.43 -20.86 1.03
N LYS A 407 -1.24 -20.61 2.05
CA LYS A 407 -2.61 -21.14 2.12
C LYS A 407 -3.52 -20.40 1.15
N ALA A 408 -4.37 -21.12 0.41
CA ALA A 408 -5.36 -20.49 -0.45
C ALA A 408 -6.46 -19.72 0.30
N GLU A 409 -6.64 -19.93 1.60
CA GLU A 409 -7.65 -19.20 2.40
C GLU A 409 -7.22 -17.77 2.76
N LEU A 410 -5.94 -17.44 2.64
CA LEU A 410 -5.39 -16.17 3.15
C LEU A 410 -5.28 -15.13 2.06
N HIS A 411 -6.43 -14.83 1.48
CA HIS A 411 -6.49 -13.87 0.40
C HIS A 411 -6.08 -12.45 0.85
N GLU A 412 -6.23 -12.12 2.12
CA GLU A 412 -6.00 -10.76 2.64
C GLU A 412 -4.50 -10.45 2.70
N THR A 413 -3.68 -11.39 3.17
CA THR A 413 -2.23 -11.17 3.34
C THR A 413 -1.50 -10.98 2.00
N PHE A 414 -1.91 -11.69 0.95
CA PHE A 414 -1.17 -11.68 -0.32
C PHE A 414 -1.56 -10.53 -1.25
N MET A 415 -2.52 -9.69 -0.87
CA MET A 415 -2.79 -8.45 -1.60
C MET A 415 -1.66 -7.43 -1.39
N ALA A 416 -1.11 -7.33 -0.18
CA ALA A 416 0.00 -6.42 0.12
C ALA A 416 1.33 -6.92 -0.49
N ASP A 417 1.52 -8.25 -0.52
CA ASP A 417 2.73 -8.87 -1.06
C ASP A 417 2.40 -9.90 -2.16
N PRO A 418 2.13 -9.45 -3.41
CA PRO A 418 1.73 -10.34 -4.51
C PRO A 418 2.71 -11.48 -4.78
N GLN A 419 4.00 -11.28 -4.51
CA GLN A 419 5.06 -12.30 -4.67
C GLN A 419 4.82 -13.58 -3.84
N PHE A 420 4.06 -13.50 -2.73
CA PHE A 420 3.77 -14.66 -1.88
C PHE A 420 2.49 -15.40 -2.29
N TYR A 421 1.71 -14.86 -3.24
CA TYR A 421 0.51 -15.51 -3.75
C TYR A 421 0.85 -16.84 -4.41
N LYS A 422 0.25 -17.93 -3.89
CA LYS A 422 0.55 -19.33 -4.29
C LYS A 422 2.06 -19.65 -4.34
N SER A 423 2.86 -18.99 -3.49
CA SER A 423 4.29 -19.22 -3.39
C SER A 423 4.61 -20.61 -2.84
N THR A 424 5.74 -21.16 -3.29
CA THR A 424 6.38 -22.35 -2.75
C THR A 424 7.78 -21.96 -2.31
N ILE A 425 8.04 -22.07 -1.00
CA ILE A 425 9.23 -21.52 -0.35
C ILE A 425 10.00 -22.66 0.31
N LEU A 426 11.31 -22.70 0.12
CA LEU A 426 12.22 -23.60 0.83
C LEU A 426 12.83 -22.88 2.02
N ILE A 427 12.69 -23.43 3.23
CA ILE A 427 13.30 -22.86 4.43
C ILE A 427 14.78 -23.18 4.47
N LEU A 428 15.60 -22.13 4.44
CA LEU A 428 17.07 -22.20 4.43
C LEU A 428 17.67 -22.05 5.83
N GLN A 429 17.02 -21.25 6.68
CA GLN A 429 17.42 -21.01 8.05
C GLN A 429 16.18 -20.74 8.91
N ASP A 430 16.17 -21.27 10.11
CA ASP A 430 15.12 -21.02 11.10
C ASP A 430 15.75 -21.00 12.49
N ASP A 431 15.88 -19.81 13.08
CA ASP A 431 16.43 -19.61 14.41
C ASP A 431 15.47 -18.81 15.30
N ASP A 432 15.92 -18.35 16.48
CA ASP A 432 15.04 -17.65 17.42
C ASP A 432 14.77 -16.18 17.00
N GLU A 433 15.54 -15.63 16.07
CA GLU A 433 15.43 -14.22 15.63
C GLU A 433 14.68 -14.11 14.29
N MET A 434 14.86 -15.07 13.39
CA MET A 434 14.28 -15.01 12.06
C MET A 434 14.11 -16.38 11.40
N THR A 435 13.27 -16.40 10.37
CA THR A 435 13.19 -17.45 9.37
C THR A 435 13.65 -16.90 8.02
N VAL A 436 14.47 -17.64 7.30
CA VAL A 436 14.96 -17.31 5.95
C VAL A 436 14.49 -18.38 4.99
N GLY A 437 13.96 -17.97 3.85
CA GLY A 437 13.50 -18.89 2.81
C GLY A 437 13.76 -18.39 1.40
N ALA A 438 13.80 -19.32 0.45
CA ALA A 438 13.94 -19.06 -0.96
C ALA A 438 12.67 -19.50 -1.71
N MET A 439 12.07 -18.60 -2.48
CA MET A 439 10.97 -18.92 -3.38
C MET A 439 11.47 -19.78 -4.55
N LEU A 440 10.77 -20.89 -4.81
CA LEU A 440 11.18 -21.87 -5.83
C LEU A 440 10.38 -21.79 -7.12
N ASN A 441 9.21 -21.16 -7.09
CA ASN A 441 8.21 -21.23 -8.16
C ASN A 441 8.04 -19.93 -8.96
N LEU A 442 9.00 -18.99 -8.87
CA LEU A 442 8.94 -17.72 -9.59
C LEU A 442 10.10 -17.62 -10.59
N PRO A 443 9.93 -18.05 -11.85
CA PRO A 443 10.99 -17.90 -12.85
C PRO A 443 11.16 -16.43 -13.24
N SER A 444 12.41 -16.00 -13.46
CA SER A 444 12.74 -14.71 -14.02
C SER A 444 12.95 -14.81 -15.54
N SER A 445 13.05 -13.67 -16.24
CA SER A 445 13.43 -13.61 -17.65
C SER A 445 14.92 -13.86 -17.91
N PHE A 446 15.72 -14.06 -16.85
CA PHE A 446 17.16 -14.20 -16.94
C PHE A 446 17.60 -15.66 -16.89
N ASN A 447 18.80 -15.89 -17.42
CA ASN A 447 19.51 -17.15 -17.33
C ASN A 447 20.85 -16.92 -16.64
N VAL A 448 21.36 -17.96 -16.00
CA VAL A 448 22.76 -18.02 -15.55
C VAL A 448 23.55 -18.86 -16.55
N GLU A 449 24.63 -18.27 -17.06
CA GLU A 449 25.59 -18.94 -17.93
C GLU A 449 26.67 -19.63 -17.09
N LEU A 450 26.79 -20.95 -17.22
CA LEU A 450 27.87 -21.73 -16.64
C LEU A 450 28.91 -22.01 -17.70
N PHE A 451 30.14 -21.53 -17.48
CA PHE A 451 31.26 -21.75 -18.40
C PHE A 451 32.03 -23.02 -18.02
N GLY A 452 32.16 -23.94 -18.99
CA GLY A 452 33.08 -25.07 -18.89
C GLY A 452 34.51 -24.59 -19.13
N LYS A 453 35.43 -24.78 -18.18
CA LYS A 453 36.85 -24.40 -18.36
C LYS A 453 37.70 -25.46 -19.11
N GLY A 454 37.11 -26.36 -19.89
CA GLY A 454 37.84 -27.48 -20.51
C GLY A 454 37.53 -27.67 -21.99
N GLU A 455 38.59 -27.82 -22.81
CA GLU A 455 38.54 -27.98 -24.29
C GLU A 455 37.87 -29.28 -24.78
N GLU A 456 37.31 -30.13 -23.91
CA GLU A 456 36.76 -31.45 -24.27
C GLU A 456 35.47 -31.80 -23.48
N SER A 457 34.39 -31.03 -23.65
CA SER A 457 33.05 -31.46 -23.20
C SER A 457 32.48 -32.51 -24.16
N PHE A 458 32.06 -33.67 -23.65
CA PHE A 458 31.51 -34.76 -24.47
C PHE A 458 30.01 -34.64 -24.76
N ILE A 459 29.29 -33.76 -24.06
CA ILE A 459 27.82 -33.73 -24.03
C ILE A 459 27.23 -32.48 -24.72
N PHE A 460 27.92 -31.35 -24.64
CA PHE A 460 27.43 -30.07 -25.16
C PHE A 460 28.33 -29.59 -26.30
N ASP A 461 27.73 -29.28 -27.46
CA ASP A 461 28.42 -28.69 -28.62
C ASP A 461 28.90 -27.24 -28.35
N GLU A 462 28.41 -26.62 -27.27
CA GLU A 462 28.75 -25.26 -26.83
C GLU A 462 29.37 -25.27 -25.43
N ASP A 463 30.38 -24.42 -25.20
CA ASP A 463 31.12 -24.29 -23.93
C ASP A 463 30.28 -23.67 -22.78
N VAL A 464 29.02 -23.33 -23.05
CA VAL A 464 28.14 -22.57 -22.15
C VAL A 464 26.84 -23.33 -21.94
N VAL A 465 26.58 -23.71 -20.69
CA VAL A 465 25.27 -24.25 -20.28
C VAL A 465 24.46 -23.11 -19.68
N THR A 466 23.22 -22.94 -20.13
CA THR A 466 22.31 -21.91 -19.61
C THR A 466 21.28 -22.54 -18.67
N LEU A 467 21.18 -22.01 -17.45
CA LEU A 467 20.20 -22.42 -16.45
C LEU A 467 19.17 -21.31 -16.21
N PRO A 468 17.86 -21.62 -16.14
CA PRO A 468 16.84 -20.62 -15.81
C PRO A 468 17.07 -20.03 -14.41
N LEU A 469 17.10 -18.70 -14.31
CA LEU A 469 17.20 -18.01 -13.03
C LEU A 469 15.81 -17.80 -12.44
N ARG A 470 15.63 -18.10 -11.16
CA ARG A 470 14.39 -17.87 -10.41
C ARG A 470 14.55 -16.74 -9.41
N TYR A 471 13.46 -16.05 -9.11
CA TYR A 471 13.36 -15.10 -8.02
C TYR A 471 13.12 -15.84 -6.70
N GLY A 472 14.01 -15.65 -5.73
CA GLY A 472 13.97 -16.29 -4.42
C GLY A 472 13.46 -15.40 -3.29
N GLY A 473 13.40 -14.09 -3.52
CA GLY A 473 12.90 -13.12 -2.56
C GLY A 473 13.55 -11.74 -2.72
N GLN A 474 13.15 -10.78 -1.88
CA GLN A 474 13.49 -9.37 -2.04
C GLN A 474 14.96 -9.05 -1.72
N LEU A 475 15.58 -9.79 -0.81
CA LEU A 475 16.96 -9.54 -0.40
C LEU A 475 17.90 -10.30 -1.34
N GLY A 476 18.61 -9.56 -2.20
CA GLY A 476 19.55 -10.10 -3.19
C GLY A 476 19.25 -9.76 -4.65
N ALA A 477 18.31 -8.86 -4.90
CA ALA A 477 17.88 -8.52 -6.26
C ALA A 477 18.06 -7.03 -6.58
N PRO A 478 19.19 -6.59 -7.16
CA PRO A 478 19.18 -5.53 -8.14
C PRO A 478 18.86 -6.16 -9.50
N ILE A 479 17.62 -6.63 -9.70
CA ILE A 479 17.18 -7.16 -11.01
C ILE A 479 17.22 -6.06 -12.10
N TYR A 480 17.39 -4.79 -11.70
CA TYR A 480 17.58 -3.66 -12.60
C TYR A 480 18.79 -2.81 -12.24
N GLY A 481 19.89 -3.01 -12.98
CA GLY A 481 20.59 -1.93 -13.66
C GLY A 481 21.46 -0.95 -12.87
N ASP A 482 21.53 -1.01 -11.53
CA ASP A 482 22.48 -0.14 -10.82
C ASP A 482 23.89 -0.74 -10.85
N LYS A 483 24.69 -0.30 -11.82
CA LYS A 483 26.05 -0.80 -12.16
C LYS A 483 27.11 -0.56 -11.07
N GLY A 484 26.71 -0.40 -9.81
CA GLY A 484 27.57 0.10 -8.73
C GLY A 484 27.73 -0.81 -7.51
N CYS A 485 26.87 -1.81 -7.30
CA CYS A 485 26.97 -2.65 -6.10
C CYS A 485 27.82 -3.91 -6.36
N SER A 486 29.05 -3.88 -5.86
CA SER A 486 30.02 -4.99 -5.93
C SER A 486 29.88 -6.00 -4.77
N GLU A 487 28.72 -6.05 -4.10
CA GLU A 487 28.44 -7.08 -3.10
C GLU A 487 27.64 -8.19 -3.77
N VAL A 488 28.21 -9.40 -3.71
CA VAL A 488 27.75 -10.62 -4.37
C VAL A 488 26.28 -10.86 -4.03
N ASP A 489 25.40 -10.71 -5.03
CA ASP A 489 24.00 -11.11 -4.88
C ASP A 489 23.94 -12.58 -4.45
N PRO A 490 23.13 -12.92 -3.43
CA PRO A 490 23.06 -14.26 -2.86
C PRO A 490 22.35 -15.17 -3.87
N LEU A 491 23.16 -15.74 -4.75
CA LEU A 491 22.75 -16.70 -5.75
C LEU A 491 22.88 -18.10 -5.16
N PHE A 492 21.75 -18.81 -5.09
CA PHE A 492 21.67 -20.15 -4.55
C PHE A 492 21.43 -21.19 -5.64
N SER A 493 21.97 -22.36 -5.38
CA SER A 493 22.05 -23.49 -6.30
C SER A 493 21.55 -24.72 -5.58
N PHE A 494 20.41 -25.25 -6.03
CA PHE A 494 19.70 -26.32 -5.35
C PHE A 494 19.52 -27.54 -6.27
N HIS A 495 19.55 -28.76 -5.71
CA HIS A 495 19.14 -29.97 -6.43
C HIS A 495 18.37 -30.92 -5.51
N ASN A 496 17.56 -31.80 -6.12
CA ASN A 496 16.91 -32.93 -5.44
C ASN A 496 17.26 -34.27 -6.11
N SER A 497 18.33 -34.31 -6.91
CA SER A 497 18.78 -35.50 -7.64
C SER A 497 19.43 -36.53 -6.72
N GLN A 498 18.94 -37.78 -6.77
CA GLN A 498 19.53 -38.90 -6.04
C GLN A 498 20.96 -39.21 -6.53
N ALA A 499 21.22 -39.09 -7.84
CA ALA A 499 22.53 -39.38 -8.41
C ALA A 499 23.62 -38.44 -7.85
N LEU A 500 23.30 -37.15 -7.71
CA LEU A 500 24.22 -36.17 -7.12
C LEU A 500 24.45 -36.44 -5.62
N ARG A 501 23.41 -36.86 -4.89
CA ARG A 501 23.54 -37.27 -3.47
C ARG A 501 24.41 -38.50 -3.30
N ASP A 502 24.26 -39.51 -4.16
CA ASP A 502 25.07 -40.73 -4.14
C ASP A 502 26.56 -40.43 -4.39
N MET A 503 26.85 -39.32 -5.10
CA MET A 503 28.19 -38.80 -5.35
C MET A 503 28.67 -37.78 -4.30
N ASN A 504 27.84 -37.45 -3.32
CA ASN A 504 28.11 -36.44 -2.29
C ASN A 504 28.50 -35.07 -2.88
N ILE A 505 27.79 -34.66 -3.93
CA ILE A 505 27.91 -33.33 -4.54
C ILE A 505 26.93 -32.41 -3.80
N GLY A 506 27.44 -31.31 -3.21
CA GLY A 506 26.65 -30.40 -2.38
C GLY A 506 26.50 -30.82 -0.91
N GLU A 507 25.58 -30.16 -0.20
CA GLU A 507 25.25 -30.37 1.20
C GLU A 507 23.72 -30.38 1.42
N PRO A 508 23.16 -31.26 2.27
CA PRO A 508 21.73 -31.26 2.58
C PRO A 508 21.31 -29.97 3.27
N ILE A 509 20.11 -29.47 2.95
CA ILE A 509 19.49 -28.36 3.66
C ILE A 509 18.66 -28.95 4.80
N GLY A 510 19.11 -28.75 6.04
CA GLY A 510 18.50 -29.34 7.23
C GLY A 510 19.00 -30.75 7.53
N ASP A 511 18.24 -31.50 8.34
CA ASP A 511 18.63 -32.83 8.83
C ASP A 511 18.24 -33.98 7.86
N ASP A 512 17.52 -33.68 6.78
CA ASP A 512 17.02 -34.69 5.85
C ASP A 512 18.00 -34.94 4.70
N HIS A 513 18.76 -36.03 4.81
CA HIS A 513 19.68 -36.46 3.76
C HIS A 513 18.99 -36.84 2.44
N ASN A 514 17.69 -37.15 2.44
CA ASN A 514 16.93 -37.45 1.23
C ASN A 514 16.22 -36.23 0.64
N GLY A 515 16.36 -35.06 1.28
CA GLY A 515 15.73 -33.82 0.86
C GLY A 515 16.49 -33.06 -0.22
N ILE A 516 16.24 -31.74 -0.26
CA ILE A 516 16.90 -30.81 -1.19
C ILE A 516 18.30 -30.46 -0.66
N TRP A 517 19.27 -30.44 -1.57
CA TRP A 517 20.65 -30.12 -1.28
C TRP A 517 21.02 -28.77 -1.90
N LYS A 518 21.85 -28.00 -1.21
CA LYS A 518 22.51 -26.81 -1.75
C LYS A 518 23.87 -27.21 -2.31
N CYS A 519 24.34 -26.54 -3.34
CA CYS A 519 25.63 -26.81 -3.96
C CYS A 519 26.28 -25.51 -4.43
N SER A 520 27.59 -25.55 -4.62
CA SER A 520 28.33 -24.47 -5.28
C SER A 520 28.10 -24.48 -6.79
N PHE A 521 28.38 -23.36 -7.44
CA PHE A 521 28.31 -23.25 -8.90
C PHE A 521 29.34 -24.14 -9.60
N GLU A 522 30.52 -24.29 -8.99
CA GLU A 522 31.57 -25.17 -9.45
C GLU A 522 31.11 -26.63 -9.44
N GLU A 523 30.50 -27.07 -8.34
CA GLU A 523 29.95 -28.44 -8.20
C GLU A 523 28.88 -28.74 -9.25
N ILE A 524 27.95 -27.81 -9.50
CA ILE A 524 26.94 -27.99 -10.57
C ILE A 524 27.59 -28.02 -11.95
N SER A 525 28.51 -27.09 -12.23
CA SER A 525 29.17 -26.98 -13.53
C SER A 525 29.94 -28.27 -13.86
N ASP A 526 30.65 -28.82 -12.88
CA ASP A 526 31.37 -30.09 -13.04
C ASP A 526 30.38 -31.27 -13.15
N ALA A 527 29.31 -31.30 -12.36
CA ALA A 527 28.31 -32.35 -12.44
C ALA A 527 27.57 -32.41 -13.79
N LEU A 528 27.21 -31.25 -14.36
CA LEU A 528 26.60 -31.15 -15.68
C LEU A 528 27.58 -31.58 -16.78
N ARG A 529 28.86 -31.18 -16.67
CA ARG A 529 29.90 -31.51 -17.65
C ARG A 529 30.18 -33.01 -17.70
N GLU A 530 30.26 -33.64 -16.54
CA GLU A 530 30.50 -35.09 -16.42
C GLU A 530 29.24 -35.93 -16.69
N GLY A 531 28.09 -35.28 -16.92
CA GLY A 531 26.82 -35.95 -17.19
C GLY A 531 26.21 -36.66 -15.98
N TYR A 532 26.52 -36.19 -14.77
CA TYR A 532 25.97 -36.73 -13.52
C TYR A 532 24.55 -36.23 -13.23
N CYS A 533 24.16 -35.09 -13.80
CA CYS A 533 22.80 -34.56 -13.76
C CYS A 533 22.41 -33.86 -15.05
N PHE A 534 21.12 -33.56 -15.17
CA PHE A 534 20.56 -32.72 -16.23
C PHE A 534 20.22 -31.32 -15.70
N ILE A 535 19.96 -30.38 -16.62
CA ILE A 535 19.57 -29.01 -16.29
C ILE A 535 18.31 -29.00 -15.41
N GLU A 536 17.38 -29.90 -15.66
CA GLU A 536 16.12 -30.04 -14.93
C GLU A 536 16.31 -30.52 -13.48
N ASP A 537 17.47 -31.09 -13.14
CA ASP A 537 17.78 -31.53 -11.78
C ASP A 537 18.19 -30.38 -10.86
N VAL A 538 18.49 -29.21 -11.43
CA VAL A 538 19.08 -28.05 -10.75
C VAL A 538 18.12 -26.86 -10.80
N ALA A 539 18.00 -26.16 -9.68
CA ALA A 539 17.31 -24.88 -9.62
C ALA A 539 18.27 -23.79 -9.14
N ILE A 540 18.37 -22.70 -9.92
CA ILE A 540 19.14 -21.52 -9.54
C ILE A 540 18.18 -20.43 -9.09
N VAL A 541 18.43 -19.86 -7.92
CA VAL A 541 17.55 -18.89 -7.28
C VAL A 541 18.35 -17.66 -6.88
N ASN A 542 17.88 -16.47 -7.25
CA ASN A 542 18.46 -15.20 -6.82
C ASN A 542 17.60 -14.56 -5.72
N GLY A 543 18.23 -14.28 -4.59
CA GLY A 543 17.61 -13.61 -3.46
C GLY A 543 16.89 -14.54 -2.50
N ILE A 544 16.48 -13.97 -1.37
CA ILE A 544 15.80 -14.64 -0.26
C ILE A 544 14.74 -13.74 0.36
N SER A 545 13.79 -14.36 1.06
CA SER A 545 12.82 -13.71 1.94
C SER A 545 13.21 -13.97 3.39
N ILE A 546 13.08 -12.94 4.23
CA ILE A 546 13.34 -13.01 5.66
C ILE A 546 12.05 -12.62 6.40
N TRP A 547 11.70 -13.40 7.41
CA TRP A 547 10.61 -13.11 8.34
C TRP A 547 11.20 -13.03 9.74
N TYR A 548 11.11 -11.86 10.36
CA TYR A 548 11.55 -11.69 11.74
C TYR A 548 10.55 -12.35 12.70
N LYS A 549 11.07 -12.83 13.81
CA LYS A 549 10.25 -13.40 14.89
C LYS A 549 10.10 -12.38 16.00
N GLU A 550 8.85 -12.15 16.39
CA GLU A 550 8.55 -11.30 17.53
C GLU A 550 8.35 -12.17 18.77
N GLN A 551 8.98 -11.76 19.87
CA GLN A 551 8.77 -12.40 21.16
C GLN A 551 7.51 -11.83 21.80
N LEU A 552 6.53 -12.68 22.01
CA LEU A 552 5.33 -12.36 22.76
C LEU A 552 5.60 -12.30 24.26
N ASP A 553 4.68 -11.70 25.01
CA ASP A 553 4.75 -11.56 26.47
C ASP A 553 4.82 -12.90 27.20
N ASP A 554 4.30 -13.97 26.60
CA ASP A 554 4.39 -15.35 27.14
C ASP A 554 5.74 -16.03 26.84
N GLY A 555 6.63 -15.34 26.13
CA GLY A 555 7.94 -15.79 25.71
C GLY A 555 7.94 -16.66 24.44
N SER A 556 6.78 -16.90 23.82
CA SER A 556 6.69 -17.56 22.53
C SER A 556 7.16 -16.64 21.40
N LEU A 557 7.67 -17.25 20.33
CA LEU A 557 8.09 -16.53 19.13
C LEU A 557 7.02 -16.74 18.06
N ILE A 558 6.49 -15.65 17.52
CA ILE A 558 5.61 -15.68 16.34
C ILE A 558 6.41 -15.16 15.15
N SER A 559 6.41 -15.95 14.07
CA SER A 559 6.86 -15.48 12.77
C SER A 559 5.67 -14.98 11.97
N ASP A 560 5.90 -14.05 11.05
CA ASP A 560 4.93 -13.69 10.01
C ASP A 560 4.46 -14.87 9.14
N LEU A 561 5.14 -16.01 9.20
CA LEU A 561 4.74 -17.26 8.56
C LEU A 561 3.61 -17.99 9.30
N ASP A 562 3.41 -17.69 10.58
CA ASP A 562 2.48 -18.41 11.46
C ASP A 562 1.05 -18.27 10.97
N GLY A 563 0.39 -19.42 10.81
CA GLY A 563 -0.95 -19.47 10.24
C GLY A 563 -1.00 -19.21 8.74
N LYS A 564 0.06 -18.67 8.11
CA LYS A 564 0.05 -18.25 6.69
C LYS A 564 0.38 -19.32 5.65
N TYR A 565 1.10 -20.34 6.10
CA TYR A 565 1.64 -21.37 5.22
C TYR A 565 1.30 -22.78 5.71
N ASN A 566 1.32 -23.71 4.77
CA ASN A 566 1.26 -25.15 5.01
C ASN A 566 2.65 -25.75 4.77
N ILE A 567 3.11 -26.61 5.69
CA ILE A 567 4.31 -27.42 5.46
C ILE A 567 3.96 -28.53 4.46
N VAL A 568 4.66 -28.54 3.32
CA VAL A 568 4.54 -29.57 2.29
C VAL A 568 5.12 -30.88 2.84
N SER A 569 4.35 -31.96 2.79
CA SER A 569 4.86 -33.26 3.22
C SER A 569 6.05 -33.71 2.36
N HIS A 570 7.00 -34.43 2.94
CA HIS A 570 8.19 -34.93 2.21
C HIS A 570 7.82 -35.70 0.92
N ALA A 571 6.77 -36.53 0.96
CA ALA A 571 6.31 -37.29 -0.20
C ALA A 571 5.74 -36.40 -1.33
N ASN A 572 5.25 -35.20 -0.99
CA ASN A 572 4.80 -34.23 -1.98
C ASN A 572 5.93 -33.28 -2.39
N ALA A 573 6.89 -32.98 -1.52
CA ALA A 573 8.01 -32.09 -1.83
C ALA A 573 8.79 -32.54 -3.08
N GLU A 574 9.04 -33.85 -3.24
CA GLU A 574 9.66 -34.42 -4.45
C GLU A 574 8.81 -34.19 -5.71
N LYS A 575 7.49 -34.35 -5.60
CA LYS A 575 6.56 -34.12 -6.72
C LYS A 575 6.46 -32.64 -7.08
N VAL A 576 6.43 -31.76 -6.08
CA VAL A 576 6.46 -30.29 -6.27
C VAL A 576 7.76 -29.91 -6.96
N TRP A 577 8.91 -30.40 -6.48
CA TRP A 577 10.21 -30.18 -7.10
C TRP A 577 10.20 -30.57 -8.58
N LYS A 578 9.76 -31.80 -8.87
CA LYS A 578 9.70 -32.32 -10.25
C LYS A 578 8.84 -31.47 -11.17
N GLU A 579 7.72 -30.94 -10.67
CA GLU A 579 6.88 -30.03 -11.46
C GLU A 579 7.60 -28.70 -11.72
N LEU A 580 8.22 -28.11 -10.68
CA LEU A 580 8.96 -26.85 -10.79
C LEU A 580 10.23 -26.96 -11.64
N SER A 581 10.85 -28.13 -11.76
CA SER A 581 11.98 -28.40 -12.65
C SER A 581 11.65 -28.16 -14.13
N SER A 582 10.37 -28.14 -14.51
CA SER A 582 9.93 -27.87 -15.89
C SER A 582 9.79 -26.37 -16.23
N LEU A 583 10.06 -25.48 -15.27
CA LEU A 583 9.97 -24.04 -15.48
C LEU A 583 11.05 -23.54 -16.44
N GLU A 584 10.60 -22.88 -17.51
CA GLU A 584 11.45 -22.19 -18.48
C GLU A 584 11.66 -20.72 -18.07
N PRO A 585 12.69 -20.04 -18.61
CA PRO A 585 12.87 -18.60 -18.39
C PRO A 585 11.62 -17.83 -18.85
N LEU A 586 11.21 -16.87 -18.02
CA LEU A 586 9.95 -16.15 -18.22
C LEU A 586 10.04 -15.23 -19.44
N ASN A 587 9.05 -15.30 -20.33
CA ASN A 587 8.88 -14.38 -21.45
C ASN A 587 7.37 -14.09 -21.67
N ALA A 588 7.07 -13.08 -22.49
CA ALA A 588 5.69 -12.67 -22.72
C ALA A 588 4.80 -13.78 -23.31
N ASN A 589 5.39 -14.76 -24.02
CA ASN A 589 4.66 -15.82 -24.70
C ASN A 589 4.41 -17.05 -23.80
N ASN A 590 5.22 -17.26 -22.75
CA ASN A 590 5.09 -18.42 -21.87
C ASN A 590 4.51 -18.10 -20.48
N LEU A 591 4.13 -16.84 -20.21
CA LEU A 591 3.57 -16.42 -18.93
C LEU A 591 2.40 -17.31 -18.47
N ASP A 592 1.41 -17.57 -19.33
CA ASP A 592 0.27 -18.41 -18.96
C ASP A 592 0.68 -19.87 -18.66
N LYS A 593 1.55 -20.46 -19.49
CA LYS A 593 2.09 -21.81 -19.28
C LYS A 593 2.87 -21.90 -17.97
N THR A 594 3.69 -20.91 -17.66
CA THR A 594 4.42 -20.81 -16.39
C THR A 594 3.45 -20.81 -15.22
N PHE A 595 2.38 -20.01 -15.30
CA PHE A 595 1.37 -19.95 -14.24
C PHE A 595 0.64 -21.29 -14.05
N GLU A 596 0.36 -22.02 -15.12
CA GLU A 596 -0.22 -23.37 -15.03
C GLU A 596 0.71 -24.34 -14.28
N ILE A 597 2.02 -24.32 -14.58
CA ILE A 597 3.03 -25.14 -13.89
C ILE A 597 3.10 -24.75 -12.40
N VAL A 598 3.18 -23.46 -12.11
CA VAL A 598 3.23 -22.92 -10.74
C VAL A 598 1.99 -23.31 -9.94
N GLN A 599 0.80 -23.16 -10.52
CA GLN A 599 -0.45 -23.51 -9.87
C GLN A 599 -0.56 -25.03 -9.63
N LYS A 600 -0.10 -25.84 -10.59
CA LYS A 600 -0.06 -27.30 -10.44
C LYS A 600 0.92 -27.73 -9.35
N ALA A 601 2.12 -27.16 -9.31
CA ALA A 601 3.10 -27.40 -8.26
C ALA A 601 2.58 -26.99 -6.88
N TRP A 602 1.93 -25.83 -6.78
CA TRP A 602 1.27 -25.38 -5.56
C TRP A 602 0.16 -26.35 -5.13
N GLY A 603 -0.70 -26.78 -6.05
CA GLY A 603 -1.78 -27.74 -5.77
C GLY A 603 -1.31 -29.14 -5.35
N ILE A 604 -0.10 -29.57 -5.72
CA ILE A 604 0.48 -30.86 -5.29
C ILE A 604 0.83 -30.84 -3.79
N GLY A 605 1.28 -29.71 -3.26
CA GLY A 605 1.70 -29.61 -1.86
C GLY A 605 0.53 -29.36 -0.90
N ASP A 606 -0.59 -28.79 -1.38
CA ASP A 606 -1.82 -28.68 -0.61
C ASP A 606 -2.44 -30.07 -0.36
N CYS A 607 -2.28 -30.58 0.85
CA CYS A 607 -2.73 -31.91 1.26
C CYS A 607 -4.26 -32.04 1.39
N ARG A 608 -5.02 -30.96 1.20
CA ARG A 608 -6.48 -30.98 1.23
C ARG A 608 -7.02 -31.22 -0.19
N GLU A 609 -7.67 -32.37 -0.41
CA GLU A 609 -8.55 -32.59 -1.57
C GLU A 609 -9.72 -31.60 -1.49
N ARG A 610 -9.50 -30.35 -1.92
CA ARG A 610 -10.61 -29.42 -2.10
C ARG A 610 -11.37 -29.82 -3.35
N SER A 611 -12.68 -29.99 -3.20
CA SER A 611 -13.58 -30.03 -4.34
C SER A 611 -13.37 -28.76 -5.16
N VAL A 612 -12.97 -28.89 -6.43
CA VAL A 612 -12.64 -27.83 -7.41
C VAL A 612 -13.84 -26.95 -7.79
N ASN A 613 -14.85 -26.86 -6.93
CA ASN A 613 -16.11 -26.22 -7.26
C ASN A 613 -16.05 -24.73 -6.97
N ARG A 614 -15.72 -24.00 -8.05
CA ARG A 614 -15.64 -22.55 -8.24
C ARG A 614 -14.39 -21.90 -7.66
N ALA A 615 -13.48 -21.50 -8.56
CA ALA A 615 -12.59 -20.38 -8.30
C ALA A 615 -13.46 -19.21 -7.82
N SER A 616 -13.22 -18.71 -6.62
CA SER A 616 -13.84 -17.49 -6.15
C SER A 616 -13.39 -16.35 -7.08
N ASP A 617 -14.23 -15.33 -7.25
CA ASP A 617 -13.85 -14.10 -7.96
C ASP A 617 -12.55 -13.50 -7.37
N LEU A 618 -12.31 -13.76 -6.08
CA LEU A 618 -11.11 -13.40 -5.35
C LEU A 618 -9.84 -14.13 -5.82
N ASP A 619 -9.89 -15.45 -6.06
CA ASP A 619 -8.73 -16.19 -6.59
C ASP A 619 -8.36 -15.69 -7.99
N TYR A 620 -9.36 -15.29 -8.79
CA TYR A 620 -9.13 -14.67 -10.09
C TYR A 620 -8.44 -13.31 -9.96
N VAL A 621 -8.95 -12.41 -9.11
CA VAL A 621 -8.37 -11.07 -8.90
C VAL A 621 -6.91 -11.18 -8.42
N GLN A 622 -6.64 -12.07 -7.45
CA GLN A 622 -5.27 -12.29 -6.99
C GLN A 622 -4.36 -12.89 -8.04
N GLY A 623 -4.87 -13.84 -8.83
CA GLY A 623 -4.15 -14.37 -9.98
C GLY A 623 -3.75 -13.27 -10.97
N GLU A 624 -4.65 -12.33 -11.25
CA GLU A 624 -4.36 -11.20 -12.14
C GLU A 624 -3.38 -10.20 -11.52
N ILE A 625 -3.49 -9.87 -10.24
CA ILE A 625 -2.49 -9.05 -9.50
C ILE A 625 -1.11 -9.68 -9.62
N PHE A 626 -1.01 -10.97 -9.30
CA PHE A 626 0.25 -11.70 -9.34
C PHE A 626 0.81 -11.79 -10.76
N ARG A 627 -0.03 -11.97 -11.80
CA ARG A 627 0.38 -11.87 -13.22
C ARG A 627 0.98 -10.52 -13.56
N HIS A 628 0.36 -9.43 -13.13
CA HIS A 628 0.90 -8.09 -13.35
C HIS A 628 2.22 -7.88 -12.60
N TRP A 629 2.29 -8.34 -11.34
CA TRP A 629 3.53 -8.30 -10.56
C TRP A 629 4.66 -9.06 -11.28
N CYS A 630 4.42 -10.27 -11.79
CA CYS A 630 5.42 -11.02 -12.57
C CYS A 630 5.83 -10.30 -13.85
N ARG A 631 4.87 -9.74 -14.60
CA ARG A 631 5.18 -8.94 -15.80
C ARG A 631 6.07 -7.77 -15.49
N PHE A 632 5.89 -7.15 -14.33
CA PHE A 632 6.63 -5.97 -14.00
C PHE A 632 8.01 -6.27 -13.39
N HIS A 633 8.07 -7.20 -12.44
CA HIS A 633 9.30 -7.47 -11.69
C HIS A 633 10.17 -8.56 -12.29
N LEU A 634 9.59 -9.55 -12.97
CA LEU A 634 10.30 -10.75 -13.40
C LEU A 634 10.56 -10.81 -14.91
N LEU A 635 9.75 -10.13 -15.73
CA LEU A 635 9.90 -10.13 -17.19
C LEU A 635 10.93 -9.13 -17.72
N GLY A 636 11.51 -8.27 -16.86
CA GLY A 636 12.17 -7.07 -17.35
C GLY A 636 11.12 -6.03 -17.76
N SER A 637 11.35 -4.73 -17.52
CA SER A 637 10.66 -3.71 -18.31
C SER A 637 10.96 -4.05 -19.76
N ILE A 638 9.94 -4.44 -20.53
CA ILE A 638 10.05 -4.60 -21.99
C ILE A 638 10.53 -3.23 -22.50
N GLN A 639 11.83 -3.09 -22.74
CA GLN A 639 12.42 -1.88 -23.31
C GLN A 639 12.18 -1.84 -24.80
#